data_AF-A0A8B7ZJE9-F1
#
_entry.id   AF-A0A8B7ZJE9-F1
#
_cell.length_a   1.000
_cell.length_b   1.000
_cell.length_c   1.000
_cell.angle_alpha   90.00
_cell.angle_beta   90.00
_cell.angle_gamma   90.00
#
_symmetry.space_group_name_H-M   'P 1'
#
loop_
_entity.id
_entity.type
_entity.pdbx_description
1 polymer ?
#
loop_
_entity_poly.entity_id
_entity_poly.type
_entity_poly.pdbx_seq_one_letter_code
_entity_poly.pdbx_strand_id
1 'polypeptide(L)'
;MARSPGPDRVEQGTSLPALLRPAYSMGPVPGNGDTIPDNNGDRSGDYERMEKWLDSHPEFAHDYFARKATRSMIDGWYIARAVSQTAKPPMAESPHSPSSSSGSNTPVRKVSASEFEVQGSGGSLGRMISTVDGAPSFLGTSHLHLQGNSRSSPTRSRKSISELKQLDDRAVLMELVKDIANDLDLNSLCHKILQNVLILTKADRGSLFLVYGKGTDHCYLGSKLFDVTSESTVEVAGNEEVRVSWGKGIIGYVAKTGEPVNIANAYEDPRFNCEIDLQTGYKTRSMLSMPIKAPSGEVIGVAQVINKIGSKDRLEAFTDGDEKVFAQYLQFCGIGINNARIYERATMEIRRNQVLLELAKVLFEEQSTLSNIVRRIMELTISLLRCERCSILLVDETSKRRKNKRQPSKETSIFSQVFEMGVDDLENKGPNNGGSTECRFPIHIGITGYTATTGETLNIADVYKDSKFDPKVDEETGYKTRQMLCMPIKNAYGSILGVILLVNKQDGTPFNRNDEDMFEAFSIFCGMGINNTHMYENVCRAVAKQRVALETLSYHATAPREEAIRLKKLAVPTIREVGLDDYFFSDMKLTEDETLTASLRMFLDLDLVNRFRINYETLCRWLLSVRKNYRSVRYHNWRHAFTVTQTMFALIKNGGMRDVLTDLECLALLVGCLSHDLDHRGTTNNYQIMSESPLAQLYSTSTMEHHHFDQCIMILSSKGNEIFMNLNAEEYSQAMRLLEHAILATDLALYFKFRGEFFRLVEEGNEDWTDDDNKELLRGMLMTASDVSAITKPWEVQKEVAQLIFGEFFEQGDLERQQFNKTPEDMMNREKLHLLPKMQVGFVDSICMPVYEALAKTSEKCTPLLSGCKQNRDHWKEIAEDCKQPGTETKEKASSDEKDIDESEALPASAPVQPSNKD
;
A
#
# COMPACT_ATOMS: atom_id res chain seq x y z
N MET A 1 -3.01 -41.95 48.58
CA MET A 1 -1.79 -42.72 48.90
C MET A 1 -0.72 -42.34 47.90
N ALA A 2 0.41 -41.89 48.39
CA ALA A 2 1.47 -41.19 47.67
C ALA A 2 2.17 -42.06 46.61
N ARG A 3 2.39 -41.49 45.42
CA ARG A 3 3.51 -41.84 44.52
C ARG A 3 3.95 -40.59 43.72
N SER A 4 5.23 -40.30 43.83
CA SER A 4 6.01 -39.29 43.10
C SER A 4 6.04 -39.59 41.59
N PRO A 5 6.08 -38.59 40.70
CA PRO A 5 6.47 -38.79 39.31
C PRO A 5 7.95 -38.44 39.10
N GLY A 6 8.66 -39.35 38.42
CA GLY A 6 10.00 -39.13 37.86
C GLY A 6 9.96 -38.31 36.56
N PRO A 7 11.12 -38.04 35.94
CA PRO A 7 11.28 -36.99 34.94
C PRO A 7 10.90 -37.50 33.55
N ASP A 8 9.97 -36.79 32.89
CA ASP A 8 9.60 -37.05 31.50
C ASP A 8 10.35 -36.13 30.53
N ARG A 9 10.74 -36.78 29.43
CA ARG A 9 11.59 -36.35 28.34
C ARG A 9 11.03 -35.15 27.57
N VAL A 10 11.92 -34.22 27.26
CA VAL A 10 11.70 -33.15 26.27
C VAL A 10 11.67 -33.77 24.86
N GLU A 11 10.49 -33.83 24.25
CA GLU A 11 10.35 -34.18 22.83
C GLU A 11 10.84 -33.04 21.94
N GLN A 12 11.68 -33.41 20.99
CA GLN A 12 12.31 -32.57 19.99
C GLN A 12 11.27 -32.00 19.02
N GLY A 13 11.29 -30.68 18.83
CA GLY A 13 10.48 -29.97 17.86
C GLY A 13 10.80 -30.38 16.43
N THR A 14 9.79 -30.84 15.72
CA THR A 14 9.84 -31.25 14.31
C THR A 14 9.97 -30.05 13.38
N SER A 15 10.98 -30.13 12.52
CA SER A 15 11.29 -29.30 11.36
C SER A 15 10.10 -29.11 10.38
N LEU A 16 9.84 -27.87 9.98
CA LEU A 16 9.06 -27.52 8.78
C LEU A 16 9.96 -27.61 7.52
N PRO A 17 9.46 -28.14 6.39
CA PRO A 17 10.26 -28.36 5.19
C PRO A 17 10.47 -27.08 4.37
N ALA A 18 11.72 -26.93 3.91
CA ALA A 18 12.17 -25.92 2.97
C ALA A 18 11.44 -26.01 1.62
N LEU A 19 10.94 -24.87 1.14
CA LEU A 19 10.56 -24.68 -0.26
C LEU A 19 11.81 -24.26 -1.05
N LEU A 20 12.21 -25.12 -1.98
CA LEU A 20 13.25 -24.94 -2.97
C LEU A 20 13.01 -23.72 -3.87
N ARG A 21 14.05 -22.90 -4.09
CA ARG A 21 14.33 -22.17 -5.34
C ARG A 21 15.77 -21.58 -5.35
N PRO A 22 16.33 -21.23 -6.52
CA PRO A 22 17.47 -21.90 -7.11
C PRO A 22 18.82 -21.25 -6.78
N ALA A 23 19.88 -22.07 -6.80
CA ALA A 23 21.26 -21.62 -6.66
C ALA A 23 21.70 -20.76 -7.85
N TYR A 24 22.15 -19.54 -7.58
CA TYR A 24 22.97 -18.77 -8.51
C TYR A 24 24.33 -18.49 -7.86
N SER A 25 25.36 -18.99 -8.54
CA SER A 25 26.77 -18.70 -8.28
C SER A 25 27.07 -17.29 -8.80
N MET A 26 27.31 -16.34 -7.90
CA MET A 26 27.84 -15.01 -8.23
C MET A 26 29.35 -15.02 -7.96
N GLY A 27 30.13 -14.88 -9.04
CA GLY A 27 31.58 -14.63 -8.97
C GLY A 27 31.89 -13.21 -8.45
N PRO A 28 33.16 -12.93 -8.12
CA PRO A 28 33.53 -11.73 -7.37
C PRO A 28 33.43 -10.47 -8.22
N VAL A 29 32.73 -9.46 -7.69
CA VAL A 29 32.77 -8.07 -8.17
C VAL A 29 33.93 -7.36 -7.46
N PRO A 30 34.87 -6.75 -8.19
CA PRO A 30 36.05 -6.13 -7.59
C PRO A 30 35.72 -4.78 -6.94
N GLY A 31 36.41 -4.50 -5.84
CA GLY A 31 36.33 -3.25 -5.09
C GLY A 31 37.39 -2.21 -5.47
N ASN A 32 37.29 -1.10 -4.72
CA ASN A 32 38.07 0.13 -4.66
C ASN A 32 37.69 1.17 -5.74
N GLY A 33 37.32 2.40 -5.40
CA GLY A 33 37.80 3.24 -4.30
C GLY A 33 38.94 4.09 -4.83
N ASP A 34 38.64 5.31 -5.27
CA ASP A 34 39.55 6.46 -5.14
C ASP A 34 38.85 7.79 -5.45
N THR A 35 39.39 8.78 -4.76
CA THR A 35 39.11 10.21 -4.62
C THR A 35 38.62 10.98 -5.85
N ILE A 36 37.76 11.97 -5.56
CA ILE A 36 37.37 13.10 -6.40
C ILE A 36 38.62 13.89 -6.84
N PRO A 37 38.79 14.15 -8.15
CA PRO A 37 39.33 15.41 -8.63
C PRO A 37 38.19 16.24 -9.21
N ASP A 38 38.10 17.49 -8.79
CA ASP A 38 37.29 18.51 -9.45
C ASP A 38 37.66 18.57 -10.94
N ASN A 39 36.74 18.15 -11.81
CA ASN A 39 36.74 18.61 -13.21
C ASN A 39 35.36 18.46 -13.85
N ASN A 40 34.83 19.58 -14.34
CA ASN A 40 33.63 19.65 -15.18
C ASN A 40 33.86 18.84 -16.48
N GLY A 41 33.30 17.63 -16.58
CA GLY A 41 33.37 16.81 -17.79
C GLY A 41 32.36 15.66 -17.79
N ASP A 42 31.40 15.73 -18.72
CA ASP A 42 30.51 14.69 -19.26
C ASP A 42 30.14 13.47 -18.37
N ARG A 43 29.08 13.61 -17.57
CA ARG A 43 28.48 12.51 -16.77
C ARG A 43 27.45 11.66 -17.54
N SER A 44 27.26 11.84 -18.85
CA SER A 44 26.13 11.19 -19.54
C SER A 44 26.27 9.68 -19.75
N GLY A 45 27.50 9.18 -19.92
CA GLY A 45 27.76 7.75 -20.23
C GLY A 45 27.58 6.78 -19.05
N ASP A 46 27.84 7.23 -17.81
CA ASP A 46 27.72 6.38 -16.63
C ASP A 46 26.26 6.13 -16.23
N TYR A 47 25.38 7.11 -16.45
CA TYR A 47 23.94 6.93 -16.25
C TYR A 47 23.35 5.95 -17.26
N GLU A 48 23.77 6.03 -18.53
CA GLU A 48 23.26 5.12 -19.56
C GLU A 48 23.70 3.66 -19.31
N ARG A 49 24.90 3.47 -18.74
CA ARG A 49 25.40 2.15 -18.35
C ARG A 49 24.68 1.60 -17.12
N MET A 50 24.37 2.46 -16.14
CA MET A 50 23.57 2.12 -14.97
C MET A 50 22.13 1.75 -15.37
N GLU A 51 21.50 2.53 -16.25
CA GLU A 51 20.14 2.28 -16.73
C GLU A 51 20.05 0.95 -17.48
N LYS A 52 20.99 0.66 -18.40
CA LYS A 52 21.06 -0.65 -19.08
C LYS A 52 21.25 -1.82 -18.11
N TRP A 53 22.00 -1.61 -17.02
CA TRP A 53 22.18 -2.63 -16.01
C TRP A 53 20.90 -2.87 -15.19
N LEU A 54 20.20 -1.80 -14.80
CA LEU A 54 18.92 -1.89 -14.09
C LEU A 54 17.81 -2.53 -14.95
N ASP A 55 17.74 -2.18 -16.23
CA ASP A 55 16.79 -2.75 -17.19
C ASP A 55 17.04 -4.25 -17.44
N SER A 56 18.30 -4.70 -17.34
CA SER A 56 18.67 -6.12 -17.47
C SER A 56 18.54 -6.92 -16.17
N HIS A 57 18.28 -6.26 -15.03
CA HIS A 57 18.12 -6.90 -13.71
C HIS A 57 16.82 -6.46 -13.01
N PRO A 58 15.63 -6.79 -13.58
CA PRO A 58 14.35 -6.24 -13.14
C PRO A 58 13.93 -6.64 -11.73
N GLU A 59 14.32 -7.83 -11.25
CA GLU A 59 14.01 -8.25 -9.87
C GLU A 59 14.82 -7.45 -8.83
N PHE A 60 16.11 -7.21 -9.12
CA PHE A 60 16.95 -6.36 -8.28
C PHE A 60 16.49 -4.91 -8.30
N ALA A 61 16.16 -4.37 -9.49
CA ALA A 61 15.63 -3.02 -9.62
C ALA A 61 14.32 -2.86 -8.86
N HIS A 62 13.39 -3.83 -8.98
CA HIS A 62 12.12 -3.82 -8.25
C HIS A 62 12.33 -3.82 -6.73
N ASP A 63 13.18 -4.72 -6.23
CA ASP A 63 13.47 -4.82 -4.80
C ASP A 63 14.23 -3.60 -4.25
N TYR A 64 15.17 -3.05 -5.03
CA TYR A 64 15.90 -1.83 -4.67
C TYR A 64 14.97 -0.61 -4.62
N PHE A 65 14.13 -0.41 -5.64
CA PHE A 65 13.18 0.70 -5.66
C PHE A 65 12.05 0.52 -4.64
N ALA A 66 11.59 -0.71 -4.35
CA ALA A 66 10.64 -0.95 -3.27
C ALA A 66 11.18 -0.54 -1.90
N ARG A 67 12.50 -0.68 -1.69
CA ARG A 67 13.17 -0.32 -0.42
C ARG A 67 13.61 1.14 -0.34
N LYS A 68 13.95 1.78 -1.46
CA LYS A 68 14.63 3.09 -1.49
C LYS A 68 13.88 4.19 -2.25
N ALA A 69 12.87 3.89 -3.05
CA ALA A 69 12.14 4.92 -3.80
C ALA A 69 11.26 5.74 -2.85
N THR A 70 11.45 7.05 -2.86
CA THR A 70 10.58 7.98 -2.14
C THR A 70 9.37 8.34 -3.00
N ARG A 71 8.28 8.80 -2.36
CA ARG A 71 7.07 9.28 -3.06
C ARG A 71 7.41 10.33 -4.13
N SER A 72 8.31 11.26 -3.81
CA SER A 72 8.77 12.32 -4.73
C SER A 72 9.49 11.78 -5.97
N MET A 73 10.28 10.71 -5.84
CA MET A 73 10.94 10.07 -6.99
C MET A 73 9.92 9.40 -7.93
N ILE A 74 8.91 8.73 -7.35
CA ILE A 74 7.85 8.06 -8.12
C ILE A 74 6.99 9.10 -8.85
N ASP A 75 6.61 10.17 -8.16
CA ASP A 75 5.82 11.26 -8.75
C ASP A 75 6.62 11.97 -9.86
N GLY A 76 7.92 12.22 -9.64
CA GLY A 76 8.83 12.78 -10.66
C GLY A 76 8.98 11.89 -11.89
N TRP A 77 9.06 10.57 -11.70
CA TRP A 77 9.09 9.58 -12.78
C TRP A 77 7.80 9.55 -13.59
N TYR A 78 6.64 9.64 -12.91
CA TYR A 78 5.33 9.73 -13.57
C TYR A 78 5.19 11.02 -14.39
N ILE A 79 5.63 12.16 -13.85
CA ILE A 79 5.60 13.46 -14.53
C ILE A 79 6.50 13.43 -15.77
N ALA A 80 7.72 12.89 -15.67
CA ALA A 80 8.66 12.80 -16.79
C ALA A 80 8.09 11.98 -17.97
N ARG A 81 7.42 10.85 -17.67
CA ARG A 81 6.78 10.00 -18.70
C ARG A 81 5.48 10.58 -19.25
N ALA A 82 4.74 11.38 -18.48
CA ALA A 82 3.57 12.10 -18.97
C ALA A 82 3.95 13.18 -20.00
N VAL A 83 5.13 13.81 -19.84
CA VAL A 83 5.63 14.87 -20.75
C VAL A 83 6.27 14.29 -22.02
N SER A 84 6.89 13.11 -21.98
CA SER A 84 7.53 12.50 -23.17
C SER A 84 6.58 11.99 -24.26
N GLN A 85 5.26 11.95 -24.04
CA GLN A 85 4.29 11.56 -25.09
C GLN A 85 3.75 12.73 -25.92
N THR A 86 4.15 13.98 -25.61
CA THR A 86 3.68 15.17 -26.34
C THR A 86 4.82 16.12 -26.74
N ALA A 87 5.86 15.63 -27.42
CA ALA A 87 6.79 16.53 -28.14
C ALA A 87 7.66 15.77 -29.17
N LYS A 88 7.28 15.82 -30.45
CA LYS A 88 8.24 15.86 -31.57
C LYS A 88 7.78 16.92 -32.58
N PRO A 89 8.50 18.03 -32.74
CA PRO A 89 8.31 18.94 -33.86
C PRO A 89 9.03 18.40 -35.12
N PRO A 90 8.54 18.66 -36.34
CA PRO A 90 9.13 18.14 -37.56
C PRO A 90 10.44 18.90 -37.91
N MET A 91 11.49 18.14 -38.27
CA MET A 91 12.75 18.69 -38.80
C MET A 91 12.54 19.19 -40.24
N ALA A 92 13.12 20.36 -40.52
CA ALA A 92 13.11 21.02 -41.82
C ALA A 92 14.15 20.41 -42.77
N GLU A 93 13.72 20.06 -43.99
CA GLU A 93 14.60 19.85 -45.15
C GLU A 93 14.48 21.05 -46.12
N SER A 94 15.62 21.38 -46.74
CA SER A 94 15.90 22.50 -47.63
C SER A 94 15.30 22.40 -49.05
N PRO A 95 15.25 23.48 -49.86
CA PRO A 95 14.32 23.62 -50.98
C PRO A 95 14.95 23.30 -52.35
N HIS A 96 14.25 22.48 -53.15
CA HIS A 96 14.35 22.47 -54.61
C HIS A 96 12.96 22.23 -55.24
N SER A 97 12.66 22.98 -56.30
CA SER A 97 11.41 23.04 -57.08
C SER A 97 11.41 22.03 -58.26
N PRO A 98 10.41 22.03 -59.17
CA PRO A 98 8.98 21.72 -59.03
C PRO A 98 8.53 20.58 -59.99
N SER A 99 7.50 19.77 -59.68
CA SER A 99 6.66 19.12 -60.72
C SER A 99 5.42 18.36 -60.20
N SER A 100 4.31 18.58 -60.93
CA SER A 100 3.19 17.68 -61.28
C SER A 100 2.33 16.96 -60.22
N SER A 101 1.07 17.46 -60.12
CA SER A 101 -0.21 16.75 -60.31
C SER A 101 -0.68 15.59 -59.39
N SER A 102 -1.88 15.84 -58.85
CA SER A 102 -3.06 14.94 -58.73
C SER A 102 -3.12 13.89 -57.61
N GLY A 103 -4.23 13.90 -56.85
CA GLY A 103 -4.67 12.75 -56.06
C GLY A 103 -5.42 13.10 -54.78
N SER A 104 -6.73 12.83 -54.77
CA SER A 104 -7.69 12.89 -53.66
C SER A 104 -7.26 12.21 -52.34
N ASN A 105 -7.61 12.78 -51.19
CA ASN A 105 -8.08 12.04 -50.00
C ASN A 105 -8.69 12.95 -48.92
N THR A 106 -9.93 12.64 -48.51
CA THR A 106 -10.67 13.22 -47.39
C THR A 106 -10.13 12.69 -46.06
N PRO A 107 -9.92 13.51 -45.00
CA PRO A 107 -9.36 13.02 -43.74
C PRO A 107 -10.43 12.42 -42.81
N VAL A 108 -10.25 11.16 -42.42
CA VAL A 108 -10.95 10.51 -41.30
C VAL A 108 -10.23 10.89 -40.00
N ARG A 109 -10.93 11.55 -39.06
CA ARG A 109 -10.40 11.85 -37.72
C ARG A 109 -10.70 10.69 -36.78
N LYS A 110 -9.66 10.02 -36.26
CA LYS A 110 -9.77 9.08 -35.13
C LYS A 110 -9.86 9.89 -33.83
N VAL A 111 -10.90 9.66 -33.03
CA VAL A 111 -11.10 10.30 -31.71
C VAL A 111 -10.82 9.26 -30.62
N SER A 112 -10.03 9.65 -29.62
CA SER A 112 -9.66 8.85 -28.44
C SER A 112 -10.69 9.03 -27.32
N ALA A 113 -10.92 8.00 -26.51
CA ALA A 113 -11.92 7.94 -25.44
C ALA A 113 -11.73 8.98 -24.32
N SER A 114 -10.60 9.68 -24.25
CA SER A 114 -10.30 10.69 -23.24
C SER A 114 -10.94 12.06 -23.48
N GLU A 115 -11.49 12.33 -24.67
CA GLU A 115 -12.14 13.64 -24.96
C GLU A 115 -13.59 13.74 -24.48
N PHE A 116 -14.22 12.65 -24.00
CA PHE A 116 -15.65 12.62 -23.64
C PHE A 116 -15.96 12.89 -22.16
N GLU A 117 -14.96 13.03 -21.28
CA GLU A 117 -15.19 13.24 -19.84
C GLU A 117 -15.55 14.69 -19.45
N VAL A 118 -15.46 15.65 -20.37
CA VAL A 118 -15.50 17.09 -20.02
C VAL A 118 -16.90 17.74 -20.12
N GLN A 119 -17.92 17.08 -20.63
CA GLN A 119 -19.24 17.69 -20.81
C GLN A 119 -20.39 16.72 -20.48
N GLY A 120 -20.51 16.32 -19.22
CA GLY A 120 -21.58 15.41 -18.82
C GLY A 120 -21.73 15.13 -17.33
N SER A 121 -21.44 16.07 -16.44
CA SER A 121 -21.71 15.91 -15.00
C SER A 121 -22.22 17.22 -14.38
N GLY A 122 -23.52 17.45 -14.54
CA GLY A 122 -24.26 18.26 -13.59
C GLY A 122 -24.43 17.45 -12.30
N GLY A 123 -23.57 17.69 -11.29
CA GLY A 123 -23.70 17.07 -9.97
C GLY A 123 -22.39 16.88 -9.20
N SER A 124 -21.88 17.97 -8.63
CA SER A 124 -21.01 18.07 -7.45
C SER A 124 -19.81 17.10 -7.29
N LEU A 125 -18.68 17.49 -7.89
CA LEU A 125 -17.35 17.37 -7.25
C LEU A 125 -16.56 18.63 -7.62
N GLY A 126 -16.27 19.45 -6.60
CA GLY A 126 -15.46 20.65 -6.77
C GLY A 126 -14.06 20.31 -7.25
N ARG A 127 -13.54 21.15 -8.15
CA ARG A 127 -12.21 21.03 -8.74
C ARG A 127 -11.14 21.14 -7.64
N MET A 128 -10.36 20.09 -7.43
CA MET A 128 -9.15 20.16 -6.61
C MET A 128 -8.07 20.86 -7.45
N ILE A 129 -7.64 22.06 -7.06
CA ILE A 129 -6.52 22.76 -7.67
C ILE A 129 -5.47 22.97 -6.59
N SER A 130 -4.23 22.58 -6.86
CA SER A 130 -3.08 22.95 -6.05
C SER A 130 -2.84 24.45 -6.20
N THR A 131 -2.82 25.20 -5.09
CA THR A 131 -2.14 26.50 -5.11
C THR A 131 -0.64 26.29 -5.26
N VAL A 132 0.07 27.36 -5.64
CA VAL A 132 1.50 27.35 -5.99
C VAL A 132 2.40 26.80 -4.87
N ASP A 133 1.88 26.68 -3.63
CA ASP A 133 2.63 26.19 -2.46
C ASP A 133 2.17 24.81 -1.94
N GLY A 134 1.35 24.05 -2.69
CA GLY A 134 1.16 22.61 -2.46
C GLY A 134 0.29 22.17 -1.26
N ALA A 135 -0.46 23.05 -0.59
CA ALA A 135 -1.43 22.65 0.43
C ALA A 135 -2.88 22.57 -0.13
N PRO A 136 -3.70 21.55 0.21
CA PRO A 136 -5.07 21.45 -0.27
C PRO A 136 -5.99 22.42 0.49
N SER A 137 -6.70 23.28 -0.22
CA SER A 137 -7.71 24.20 0.35
C SER A 137 -9.02 24.12 -0.42
N PHE A 138 -10.15 24.09 0.31
CA PHE A 138 -11.50 24.11 -0.23
C PHE A 138 -12.07 25.54 -0.09
N LEU A 139 -12.46 26.17 -1.20
CA LEU A 139 -13.18 27.44 -1.13
C LEU A 139 -14.60 27.21 -0.60
N GLY A 140 -14.88 27.77 0.58
CA GLY A 140 -16.17 27.73 1.23
C GLY A 140 -17.27 28.46 0.46
N THR A 141 -18.48 27.92 0.58
CA THR A 141 -19.74 28.47 0.06
C THR A 141 -20.08 29.80 0.70
N SER A 142 -20.40 30.81 -0.10
CA SER A 142 -21.16 31.97 0.36
C SER A 142 -22.13 32.43 -0.71
N HIS A 143 -23.41 32.28 -0.39
CA HIS A 143 -24.57 32.98 -0.96
C HIS A 143 -24.69 33.05 -2.48
N LEU A 144 -25.54 32.20 -3.07
CA LEU A 144 -26.43 32.65 -4.13
C LEU A 144 -27.80 31.99 -4.00
N HIS A 145 -28.78 32.85 -3.79
CA HIS A 145 -30.21 32.59 -3.73
C HIS A 145 -30.74 31.81 -4.93
N LEU A 146 -31.78 31.02 -4.66
CA LEU A 146 -32.79 30.65 -5.62
C LEU A 146 -33.31 31.90 -6.35
N GLN A 147 -32.90 32.07 -7.59
CA GLN A 147 -33.70 32.74 -8.61
C GLN A 147 -33.64 31.93 -9.89
N GLY A 148 -34.83 31.54 -10.36
CA GLY A 148 -35.00 30.78 -11.58
C GLY A 148 -34.37 31.49 -12.77
N ASN A 149 -33.54 30.76 -13.51
CA ASN A 149 -33.40 30.95 -14.93
C ASN A 149 -32.76 29.68 -15.53
N SER A 150 -33.61 28.91 -16.20
CA SER A 150 -33.24 27.88 -17.16
C SER A 150 -32.26 28.45 -18.19
N ARG A 151 -30.98 28.11 -18.09
CA ARG A 151 -30.03 28.29 -19.18
C ARG A 151 -29.88 26.98 -19.92
N SER A 152 -30.66 26.84 -20.99
CA SER A 152 -30.49 25.84 -22.02
C SER A 152 -29.16 26.06 -22.75
N SER A 153 -28.47 24.95 -23.05
CA SER A 153 -27.44 24.88 -24.08
C SER A 153 -27.98 25.46 -25.41
N PRO A 154 -27.15 25.99 -26.32
CA PRO A 154 -27.65 26.60 -27.56
C PRO A 154 -28.18 25.49 -28.47
N THR A 155 -29.45 25.13 -28.32
CA THR A 155 -30.19 24.35 -29.30
C THR A 155 -30.32 25.23 -30.55
N ARG A 156 -29.54 24.93 -31.59
CA ARG A 156 -29.71 25.54 -32.91
C ARG A 156 -31.16 25.29 -33.34
N SER A 157 -31.94 26.36 -33.54
CA SER A 157 -33.33 26.21 -33.96
C SER A 157 -33.37 25.64 -35.37
N ARG A 158 -34.20 24.61 -35.55
CA ARG A 158 -34.58 24.08 -36.86
C ARG A 158 -35.03 25.24 -37.76
N LYS A 159 -34.53 25.29 -39.01
CA LYS A 159 -35.04 26.22 -40.02
C LYS A 159 -36.53 25.98 -40.23
N SER A 160 -37.31 27.05 -40.33
CA SER A 160 -38.75 26.96 -40.56
C SER A 160 -39.06 26.30 -41.92
N ILE A 161 -40.25 25.70 -42.05
CA ILE A 161 -40.72 25.08 -43.31
C ILE A 161 -40.61 26.07 -44.48
N SER A 162 -40.80 27.36 -44.22
CA SER A 162 -40.66 28.47 -45.16
C SER A 162 -39.23 28.66 -45.67
N GLU A 163 -38.23 28.50 -44.80
CA GLU A 163 -36.80 28.62 -45.12
C GLU A 163 -36.27 27.37 -45.82
N LEU A 164 -36.79 26.19 -45.47
CA LEU A 164 -36.46 24.93 -46.16
C LEU A 164 -36.96 24.93 -47.61
N LYS A 165 -38.10 25.55 -47.91
CA LYS A 165 -38.64 25.68 -49.27
C LYS A 165 -37.84 26.61 -50.20
N GLN A 166 -36.90 27.39 -49.67
CA GLN A 166 -36.04 28.32 -50.45
C GLN A 166 -34.68 27.73 -50.84
N LEU A 167 -34.37 26.52 -50.35
CA LEU A 167 -33.11 25.83 -50.59
C LEU A 167 -33.23 24.87 -51.78
N ASP A 168 -32.10 24.62 -52.46
CA ASP A 168 -31.99 23.57 -53.48
C ASP A 168 -32.16 22.18 -52.83
N ASP A 169 -32.62 21.18 -53.59
CA ASP A 169 -32.98 19.84 -53.08
C ASP A 169 -31.81 19.17 -52.32
N ARG A 170 -30.57 19.39 -52.79
CA ARG A 170 -29.35 18.92 -52.12
C ARG A 170 -29.07 19.64 -50.79
N ALA A 171 -29.37 20.94 -50.74
CA ALA A 171 -29.17 21.76 -49.55
C ALA A 171 -30.25 21.47 -48.47
N VAL A 172 -31.49 21.18 -48.89
CA VAL A 172 -32.55 20.68 -48.00
C VAL A 172 -32.13 19.35 -47.40
N LEU A 173 -31.74 18.36 -48.22
CA LEU A 173 -31.32 17.04 -47.72
C LEU A 173 -30.18 17.14 -46.69
N MET A 174 -29.16 17.96 -46.98
CA MET A 174 -28.02 18.15 -46.08
C MET A 174 -28.42 18.80 -44.75
N GLU A 175 -29.39 19.72 -44.76
CA GLU A 175 -29.89 20.34 -43.53
C GLU A 175 -30.70 19.34 -42.68
N LEU A 176 -31.54 18.51 -43.32
CA LEU A 176 -32.31 17.47 -42.64
C LEU A 176 -31.43 16.35 -42.07
N VAL A 177 -30.29 16.05 -42.71
CA VAL A 177 -29.29 15.11 -42.17
C VAL A 177 -28.60 15.69 -40.94
N LYS A 178 -28.28 16.99 -40.94
CA LYS A 178 -27.68 17.66 -39.75
C LYS A 178 -28.64 17.70 -38.56
N ASP A 179 -29.95 17.81 -38.81
CA ASP A 179 -30.98 17.84 -37.77
C ASP A 179 -31.08 16.50 -37.01
N ILE A 180 -30.96 15.38 -37.73
CA ILE A 180 -31.02 14.03 -37.13
C ILE A 180 -29.67 13.58 -36.55
N ALA A 181 -28.54 14.08 -37.05
CA ALA A 181 -27.21 13.59 -36.65
C ALA A 181 -26.84 13.87 -35.19
N ASN A 182 -27.47 14.88 -34.56
CA ASN A 182 -27.18 15.29 -33.19
C ASN A 182 -28.17 14.74 -32.16
N ASP A 183 -29.19 13.98 -32.59
CA ASP A 183 -30.20 13.44 -31.69
C ASP A 183 -29.85 12.00 -31.27
N LEU A 184 -29.72 11.80 -29.96
CA LEU A 184 -29.37 10.52 -29.36
C LEU A 184 -30.57 9.86 -28.65
N ASP A 185 -31.69 10.58 -28.49
CA ASP A 185 -32.92 9.98 -27.97
C ASP A 185 -33.68 9.30 -29.11
N LEU A 186 -33.92 8.01 -28.97
CA LEU A 186 -34.50 7.20 -30.03
C LEU A 186 -35.91 7.67 -30.44
N ASN A 187 -36.72 8.16 -29.48
CA ASN A 187 -38.09 8.59 -29.77
C ASN A 187 -38.09 9.96 -30.48
N SER A 188 -37.34 10.93 -29.97
CA SER A 188 -37.16 12.24 -30.61
C SER A 188 -36.56 12.11 -32.01
N LEU A 189 -35.54 11.27 -32.17
CA LEU A 189 -34.90 11.00 -33.46
C LEU A 189 -35.89 10.39 -34.46
N CYS A 190 -36.65 9.36 -34.07
CA CYS A 190 -37.63 8.73 -34.96
C CYS A 190 -38.74 9.71 -35.37
N HIS A 191 -39.16 10.61 -34.48
CA HIS A 191 -40.14 11.65 -34.77
C HIS A 191 -39.61 12.67 -35.80
N LYS A 192 -38.38 13.18 -35.60
CA LYS A 192 -37.71 14.08 -36.56
C LYS A 192 -37.51 13.43 -37.93
N ILE A 193 -37.08 12.16 -37.95
CA ILE A 193 -36.93 11.38 -39.19
C ILE A 193 -38.27 11.36 -39.94
N LEU A 194 -39.37 11.04 -39.25
CA LEU A 194 -40.70 11.02 -39.87
C LEU A 194 -41.11 12.38 -40.42
N GLN A 195 -40.98 13.46 -39.65
CA GLN A 195 -41.33 14.80 -40.14
C GLN A 195 -40.51 15.20 -41.38
N ASN A 196 -39.22 14.88 -41.38
CA ASN A 196 -38.33 15.20 -42.49
C ASN A 196 -38.68 14.39 -43.75
N VAL A 197 -39.05 13.11 -43.58
CA VAL A 197 -39.55 12.27 -44.68
C VAL A 197 -40.85 12.85 -45.26
N LEU A 198 -41.80 13.26 -44.42
CA LEU A 198 -43.08 13.83 -44.88
C LEU A 198 -42.89 15.08 -45.73
N ILE A 199 -41.94 15.94 -45.35
CA ILE A 199 -41.57 17.13 -46.11
C ILE A 199 -40.96 16.76 -47.46
N LEU A 200 -40.05 15.78 -47.48
CA LEU A 200 -39.34 15.35 -48.69
C LEU A 200 -40.27 14.66 -49.71
N THR A 201 -41.19 13.81 -49.24
CA THR A 201 -42.10 13.04 -50.12
C THR A 201 -43.44 13.73 -50.37
N LYS A 202 -43.69 14.88 -49.73
CA LYS A 202 -44.99 15.57 -49.73
C LYS A 202 -46.14 14.64 -49.34
N ALA A 203 -45.94 13.83 -48.32
CA ALA A 203 -46.96 12.91 -47.82
C ALA A 203 -47.82 13.57 -46.74
N ASP A 204 -49.08 13.16 -46.62
CA ASP A 204 -50.00 13.65 -45.60
C ASP A 204 -49.58 13.14 -44.20
N ARG A 205 -49.32 11.84 -44.09
CA ARG A 205 -49.00 11.19 -42.80
C ARG A 205 -47.94 10.10 -42.91
N GLY A 206 -47.29 9.79 -41.79
CA GLY A 206 -46.21 8.81 -41.73
C GLY A 206 -46.17 8.03 -40.42
N SER A 207 -45.54 6.87 -40.46
CA SER A 207 -45.33 6.00 -39.30
C SER A 207 -44.01 5.25 -39.43
N LEU A 208 -43.30 5.08 -38.31
CA LEU A 208 -42.00 4.42 -38.27
C LEU A 208 -42.05 3.27 -37.26
N PHE A 209 -41.67 2.09 -37.72
CA PHE A 209 -41.63 0.86 -36.93
C PHE A 209 -40.19 0.43 -36.75
N LEU A 210 -39.79 0.16 -35.52
CA LEU A 210 -38.47 -0.34 -35.17
C LEU A 210 -38.51 -1.85 -34.97
N VAL A 211 -37.45 -2.54 -35.41
CA VAL A 211 -37.31 -3.98 -35.23
C VAL A 211 -36.80 -4.28 -33.83
N TYR A 212 -37.49 -5.14 -33.10
CA TYR A 212 -37.12 -5.65 -31.78
C TYR A 212 -37.02 -7.18 -31.79
N GLY A 213 -36.09 -7.75 -31.02
CA GLY A 213 -35.82 -9.19 -30.96
C GLY A 213 -34.53 -9.61 -31.69
N LYS A 214 -34.12 -10.88 -31.51
CA LYS A 214 -33.00 -11.52 -32.22
C LYS A 214 -33.49 -12.83 -32.84
N GLY A 215 -33.19 -13.07 -34.12
CA GLY A 215 -33.60 -14.28 -34.85
C GLY A 215 -35.02 -14.21 -35.45
N THR A 216 -35.35 -15.10 -36.39
CA THR A 216 -36.59 -15.00 -37.20
C THR A 216 -37.89 -15.27 -36.43
N ASP A 217 -37.84 -16.07 -35.36
CA ASP A 217 -39.04 -16.53 -34.63
C ASP A 217 -39.47 -15.61 -33.48
N HIS A 218 -38.64 -14.65 -33.08
CA HIS A 218 -38.90 -13.73 -31.98
C HIS A 218 -38.81 -12.24 -32.37
N CYS A 219 -38.69 -11.93 -33.66
CA CYS A 219 -38.71 -10.56 -34.14
C CYS A 219 -40.14 -10.01 -34.20
N TYR A 220 -40.31 -8.76 -33.78
CA TYR A 220 -41.53 -8.00 -33.99
C TYR A 220 -41.21 -6.54 -34.32
N LEU A 221 -42.17 -5.85 -34.94
CA LEU A 221 -42.10 -4.44 -35.25
C LEU A 221 -42.88 -3.67 -34.18
N GLY A 222 -42.20 -2.78 -33.47
CA GLY A 222 -42.80 -1.89 -32.47
C GLY A 222 -42.78 -0.45 -32.96
N SER A 223 -43.90 0.28 -32.83
CA SER A 223 -43.94 1.72 -33.06
C SER A 223 -44.58 2.44 -31.89
N LYS A 224 -43.86 3.46 -31.37
CA LYS A 224 -44.39 4.47 -30.45
C LYS A 224 -44.83 5.75 -31.16
N LEU A 225 -44.65 5.80 -32.48
CA LEU A 225 -44.87 6.98 -33.31
C LEU A 225 -45.77 6.59 -34.49
N PHE A 226 -47.06 6.53 -34.19
CA PHE A 226 -48.12 6.24 -35.13
C PHE A 226 -48.82 7.54 -35.54
N ASP A 227 -49.17 7.68 -36.82
CA ASP A 227 -49.99 8.80 -37.34
C ASP A 227 -49.35 10.20 -37.22
N VAL A 228 -48.06 10.30 -37.52
CA VAL A 228 -47.28 11.55 -37.43
C VAL A 228 -47.58 12.44 -38.64
N THR A 229 -47.85 13.72 -38.40
CA THR A 229 -47.96 14.78 -39.42
C THR A 229 -46.74 15.71 -39.40
N SER A 230 -46.55 16.50 -40.45
CA SER A 230 -45.43 17.46 -40.58
C SER A 230 -45.39 18.54 -39.49
N GLU A 231 -46.51 18.79 -38.80
CA GLU A 231 -46.65 19.80 -37.73
C GLU A 231 -46.78 19.18 -36.32
N SER A 232 -46.77 17.85 -36.20
CA SER A 232 -46.94 17.16 -34.91
C SER A 232 -45.77 17.41 -33.94
N THR A 233 -46.04 17.45 -32.63
CA THR A 233 -45.01 17.47 -31.58
C THR A 233 -44.80 16.08 -30.98
N VAL A 234 -43.63 15.82 -30.38
CA VAL A 234 -43.26 14.51 -29.80
C VAL A 234 -44.26 14.03 -28.73
N GLU A 235 -44.92 14.96 -28.03
CA GLU A 235 -45.91 14.66 -26.96
C GLU A 235 -47.30 14.22 -27.47
N VAL A 236 -47.61 14.45 -28.76
CA VAL A 236 -48.94 14.14 -29.35
C VAL A 236 -48.96 12.77 -30.05
N ALA A 237 -47.80 12.13 -30.24
CA ALA A 237 -47.71 10.76 -30.72
C ALA A 237 -48.00 9.78 -29.57
N GLY A 238 -49.03 8.94 -29.72
CA GLY A 238 -49.64 8.18 -28.62
C GLY A 238 -48.69 7.32 -27.76
N ASN A 239 -48.99 7.21 -26.46
CA ASN A 239 -48.25 6.41 -25.47
C ASN A 239 -48.38 4.88 -25.65
N GLU A 240 -49.25 4.40 -26.53
CA GLU A 240 -49.47 2.97 -26.76
C GLU A 240 -48.60 2.44 -27.91
N GLU A 241 -47.76 1.45 -27.61
CA GLU A 241 -46.88 0.83 -28.59
C GLU A 241 -47.69 -0.09 -29.53
N VAL A 242 -47.75 0.26 -30.82
CA VAL A 242 -48.34 -0.60 -31.85
C VAL A 242 -47.36 -1.71 -32.19
N ARG A 243 -47.78 -2.97 -32.00
CA ARG A 243 -46.97 -4.16 -32.28
C ARG A 243 -47.48 -4.92 -33.48
N VAL A 244 -46.57 -5.20 -34.41
CA VAL A 244 -46.86 -5.93 -35.65
C VAL A 244 -45.92 -7.13 -35.76
N SER A 245 -46.50 -8.30 -36.00
CA SER A 245 -45.74 -9.55 -36.15
C SER A 245 -44.85 -9.51 -37.39
N TRP A 246 -43.68 -10.13 -37.31
CA TRP A 246 -42.74 -10.24 -38.42
C TRP A 246 -43.36 -10.88 -39.66
N GLY A 247 -43.16 -10.28 -40.84
CA GLY A 247 -43.70 -10.81 -42.10
C GLY A 247 -45.19 -10.59 -42.37
N LYS A 248 -45.96 -10.03 -41.42
CA LYS A 248 -47.41 -9.79 -41.57
C LYS A 248 -47.70 -8.36 -42.07
N GLY A 249 -48.58 -8.24 -43.06
CA GLY A 249 -48.95 -6.96 -43.68
C GLY A 249 -47.83 -6.33 -44.51
N ILE A 250 -48.07 -5.13 -45.03
CA ILE A 250 -47.11 -4.42 -45.91
C ILE A 250 -45.78 -4.12 -45.19
N ILE A 251 -45.85 -3.59 -43.97
CA ILE A 251 -44.65 -3.28 -43.16
C ILE A 251 -43.89 -4.53 -42.72
N GLY A 252 -44.58 -5.63 -42.39
CA GLY A 252 -43.93 -6.89 -42.06
C GLY A 252 -43.27 -7.54 -43.27
N TYR A 253 -43.87 -7.41 -44.47
CA TYR A 253 -43.26 -7.82 -45.73
C TYR A 253 -41.97 -7.05 -46.00
N VAL A 254 -42.00 -5.72 -45.92
CA VAL A 254 -40.82 -4.86 -46.13
C VAL A 254 -39.71 -5.16 -45.12
N ALA A 255 -40.06 -5.40 -43.85
CA ALA A 255 -39.09 -5.79 -42.83
C ALA A 255 -38.42 -7.14 -43.14
N LYS A 256 -39.18 -8.10 -43.67
CA LYS A 256 -38.70 -9.45 -43.99
C LYS A 256 -37.89 -9.52 -45.28
N THR A 257 -38.31 -8.82 -46.33
CA THR A 257 -37.64 -8.87 -47.64
C THR A 257 -36.53 -7.83 -47.77
N GLY A 258 -36.62 -6.71 -47.04
CA GLY A 258 -35.71 -5.58 -47.19
C GLY A 258 -35.89 -4.83 -48.52
N GLU A 259 -37.01 -5.05 -49.21
CA GLU A 259 -37.36 -4.42 -50.49
C GLU A 259 -38.46 -3.36 -50.30
N PRO A 260 -38.39 -2.22 -51.00
CA PRO A 260 -39.40 -1.16 -50.92
C PRO A 260 -40.73 -1.57 -51.54
N VAL A 261 -41.82 -0.98 -51.06
CA VAL A 261 -43.18 -1.20 -51.59
C VAL A 261 -43.86 0.15 -51.84
N ASN A 262 -44.18 0.42 -53.12
CA ASN A 262 -44.93 1.58 -53.57
C ASN A 262 -46.29 1.14 -54.13
N ILE A 263 -47.38 1.60 -53.52
CA ILE A 263 -48.75 1.21 -53.85
C ILE A 263 -49.55 2.47 -54.22
N ALA A 264 -50.08 2.48 -55.45
CA ALA A 264 -50.90 3.58 -55.95
C ALA A 264 -52.34 3.57 -55.40
N ASN A 265 -52.89 2.39 -55.13
CA ASN A 265 -54.20 2.19 -54.49
C ASN A 265 -54.13 1.10 -53.41
N ALA A 266 -54.16 1.49 -52.13
CA ALA A 266 -54.00 0.60 -50.99
C ALA A 266 -55.08 -0.51 -50.93
N TYR A 267 -56.31 -0.22 -51.37
CA TYR A 267 -57.42 -1.19 -51.36
C TYR A 267 -57.32 -2.26 -52.45
N GLU A 268 -56.38 -2.12 -53.39
CA GLU A 268 -56.10 -3.13 -54.42
C GLU A 268 -54.97 -4.09 -54.01
N ASP A 269 -54.21 -3.78 -52.95
CA ASP A 269 -53.13 -4.65 -52.47
C ASP A 269 -53.65 -5.65 -51.42
N PRO A 270 -53.51 -6.97 -51.63
CA PRO A 270 -54.03 -7.99 -50.70
C PRO A 270 -53.33 -8.01 -49.32
N ARG A 271 -52.19 -7.32 -49.16
CA ARG A 271 -51.44 -7.22 -47.90
C ARG A 271 -51.88 -6.03 -47.05
N PHE A 272 -52.73 -5.14 -47.58
CA PHE A 272 -53.23 -3.97 -46.88
C PHE A 272 -54.27 -4.36 -45.84
N ASN A 273 -54.14 -3.82 -44.61
CA ASN A 273 -55.14 -4.01 -43.56
C ASN A 273 -56.06 -2.78 -43.48
N CYS A 274 -57.27 -2.90 -44.03
CA CYS A 274 -58.27 -1.82 -44.02
C CYS A 274 -59.02 -1.67 -42.68
N GLU A 275 -58.82 -2.56 -41.70
CA GLU A 275 -59.45 -2.47 -40.38
C GLU A 275 -59.03 -1.19 -39.63
N ILE A 276 -57.79 -0.75 -39.82
CA ILE A 276 -57.25 0.47 -39.20
C ILE A 276 -57.90 1.72 -39.80
N ASP A 277 -58.10 1.77 -41.12
CA ASP A 277 -58.84 2.84 -41.80
C ASP A 277 -60.30 2.93 -41.29
N LEU A 278 -60.94 1.77 -41.11
CA LEU A 278 -62.31 1.68 -40.57
C LEU A 278 -62.42 2.17 -39.12
N GLN A 279 -61.42 1.88 -38.29
CA GLN A 279 -61.38 2.31 -36.89
C GLN A 279 -61.05 3.80 -36.73
N THR A 280 -60.16 4.33 -37.57
CA THR A 280 -59.69 5.73 -37.49
C THR A 280 -60.57 6.70 -38.29
N GLY A 281 -61.41 6.21 -39.20
CA GLY A 281 -62.18 7.02 -40.13
C GLY A 281 -61.33 7.69 -41.23
N TYR A 282 -60.04 7.35 -41.30
CA TYR A 282 -59.10 7.85 -42.28
C TYR A 282 -59.07 6.94 -43.51
N LYS A 283 -58.85 7.51 -44.71
CA LYS A 283 -58.82 6.74 -45.96
C LYS A 283 -57.43 6.75 -46.59
N THR A 284 -56.76 5.61 -46.54
CA THR A 284 -55.46 5.40 -47.17
C THR A 284 -55.64 5.10 -48.66
N ARG A 285 -55.07 5.93 -49.53
CA ARG A 285 -55.15 5.78 -51.00
C ARG A 285 -53.80 5.36 -51.58
N SER A 286 -52.76 6.17 -51.43
CA SER A 286 -51.40 5.82 -51.86
C SER A 286 -50.51 5.54 -50.65
N MET A 287 -49.55 4.63 -50.79
CA MET A 287 -48.65 4.23 -49.72
C MET A 287 -47.25 3.94 -50.25
N LEU A 288 -46.22 4.41 -49.54
CA LEU A 288 -44.82 4.10 -49.80
C LEU A 288 -44.18 3.62 -48.50
N SER A 289 -43.73 2.36 -48.47
CA SER A 289 -43.07 1.73 -47.34
C SER A 289 -41.64 1.35 -47.68
N MET A 290 -40.70 1.78 -46.86
CA MET A 290 -39.27 1.68 -47.09
C MET A 290 -38.54 1.06 -45.90
N PRO A 291 -37.59 0.14 -46.12
CA PRO A 291 -36.78 -0.42 -45.05
C PRO A 291 -35.68 0.57 -44.63
N ILE A 292 -35.49 0.71 -43.32
CA ILE A 292 -34.36 1.42 -42.72
C ILE A 292 -33.28 0.38 -42.42
N LYS A 293 -32.13 0.49 -43.09
CA LYS A 293 -31.02 -0.45 -42.97
C LYS A 293 -29.91 0.13 -42.11
N ALA A 294 -29.34 -0.68 -41.22
CA ALA A 294 -28.10 -0.37 -40.54
C ALA A 294 -26.92 -0.35 -41.53
N PRO A 295 -25.76 0.20 -41.14
CA PRO A 295 -24.53 0.11 -41.95
C PRO A 295 -24.12 -1.32 -42.30
N SER A 296 -24.53 -2.30 -41.48
CA SER A 296 -24.33 -3.74 -41.72
C SER A 296 -25.23 -4.32 -42.82
N GLY A 297 -26.23 -3.58 -43.30
CA GLY A 297 -27.25 -4.04 -44.23
C GLY A 297 -28.49 -4.67 -43.58
N GLU A 298 -28.46 -4.90 -42.26
CA GLU A 298 -29.61 -5.42 -41.51
C GLU A 298 -30.76 -4.41 -41.45
N VAL A 299 -32.01 -4.87 -41.60
CA VAL A 299 -33.20 -4.01 -41.45
C VAL A 299 -33.47 -3.74 -39.97
N ILE A 300 -33.28 -2.49 -39.55
CA ILE A 300 -33.47 -2.07 -38.15
C ILE A 300 -34.82 -1.36 -37.91
N GLY A 301 -35.51 -1.00 -38.99
CA GLY A 301 -36.86 -0.44 -38.95
C GLY A 301 -37.50 -0.34 -40.34
N VAL A 302 -38.75 0.10 -40.38
CA VAL A 302 -39.51 0.37 -41.60
C VAL A 302 -40.20 1.71 -41.44
N ALA A 303 -39.99 2.61 -42.40
CA ALA A 303 -40.69 3.89 -42.50
C ALA A 303 -41.80 3.79 -43.56
N GLN A 304 -43.00 4.20 -43.19
CA GLN A 304 -44.16 4.22 -44.06
C GLN A 304 -44.69 5.64 -44.17
N VAL A 305 -45.00 6.06 -45.39
CA VAL A 305 -45.74 7.29 -45.67
C VAL A 305 -46.98 7.00 -46.50
N ILE A 306 -48.04 7.76 -46.27
CA ILE A 306 -49.34 7.58 -46.91
C ILE A 306 -49.84 8.89 -47.50
N ASN A 307 -50.63 8.77 -48.57
CA ASN A 307 -51.37 9.85 -49.23
C ASN A 307 -50.50 11.03 -49.68
N LYS A 308 -49.87 10.91 -50.86
CA LYS A 308 -49.09 12.01 -51.47
C LYS A 308 -49.96 13.21 -51.82
N ILE A 309 -49.53 14.40 -51.41
CA ILE A 309 -50.17 15.69 -51.68
C ILE A 309 -49.60 16.29 -52.99
N GLY A 310 -50.44 16.39 -54.03
CA GLY A 310 -50.09 16.96 -55.33
C GLY A 310 -50.31 18.48 -55.46
N SER A 311 -49.99 19.04 -56.63
CA SER A 311 -49.93 20.50 -56.90
C SER A 311 -51.25 21.29 -56.82
N LYS A 312 -52.38 20.63 -56.52
CA LYS A 312 -53.73 21.22 -56.34
C LYS A 312 -54.50 20.59 -55.17
N ASP A 313 -53.80 20.16 -54.11
CA ASP A 313 -54.35 19.41 -52.97
C ASP A 313 -55.12 18.14 -53.37
N ARG A 314 -54.77 17.56 -54.53
CA ARG A 314 -55.27 16.25 -54.96
C ARG A 314 -54.28 15.17 -54.54
N LEU A 315 -54.82 14.07 -54.03
CA LEU A 315 -54.03 12.90 -53.67
C LEU A 315 -53.50 12.19 -54.93
N GLU A 316 -52.19 12.04 -55.02
CA GLU A 316 -51.47 11.41 -56.14
C GLU A 316 -50.76 10.12 -55.70
N ALA A 317 -50.27 9.34 -56.66
CA ALA A 317 -49.38 8.20 -56.39
C ALA A 317 -47.94 8.69 -56.18
N PHE A 318 -47.16 7.96 -55.38
CA PHE A 318 -45.72 8.23 -55.22
C PHE A 318 -44.96 7.87 -56.50
N THR A 319 -44.01 8.72 -56.90
CA THR A 319 -43.21 8.54 -58.12
C THR A 319 -41.86 7.88 -57.80
N ASP A 320 -41.19 7.35 -58.82
CA ASP A 320 -39.83 6.82 -58.71
C ASP A 320 -38.82 7.87 -58.18
N GLY A 321 -39.13 9.16 -58.36
CA GLY A 321 -38.37 10.27 -57.78
C GLY A 321 -38.50 10.32 -56.25
N ASP A 322 -39.72 10.18 -55.73
CA ASP A 322 -39.96 10.14 -54.28
C ASP A 322 -39.29 8.90 -53.66
N GLU A 323 -39.33 7.76 -54.37
CA GLU A 323 -38.68 6.53 -53.96
C GLU A 323 -37.16 6.72 -53.77
N LYS A 324 -36.51 7.35 -54.75
CA LYS A 324 -35.06 7.63 -54.70
C LYS A 324 -34.69 8.60 -53.59
N VAL A 325 -35.44 9.70 -53.41
CA VAL A 325 -35.17 10.70 -52.37
C VAL A 325 -35.38 10.09 -50.98
N PHE A 326 -36.45 9.32 -50.80
CA PHE A 326 -36.74 8.66 -49.53
C PHE A 326 -35.68 7.62 -49.19
N ALA A 327 -35.25 6.79 -50.15
CA ALA A 327 -34.18 5.81 -49.95
C ALA A 327 -32.84 6.48 -49.58
N GLN A 328 -32.46 7.58 -50.25
CA GLN A 328 -31.24 8.33 -49.94
C GLN A 328 -31.26 8.91 -48.52
N TYR A 329 -32.39 9.47 -48.08
CA TYR A 329 -32.51 10.01 -46.73
C TYR A 329 -32.45 8.92 -45.65
N LEU A 330 -33.11 7.78 -45.89
CA LEU A 330 -33.14 6.68 -44.94
C LEU A 330 -31.77 6.04 -44.70
N GLN A 331 -30.83 6.15 -45.65
CA GLN A 331 -29.46 5.70 -45.44
C GLN A 331 -28.79 6.44 -44.26
N PHE A 332 -29.02 7.75 -44.15
CA PHE A 332 -28.52 8.56 -43.02
C PHE A 332 -29.30 8.31 -41.74
N CYS A 333 -30.62 8.10 -41.85
CA CYS A 333 -31.48 7.75 -40.73
C CYS A 333 -31.07 6.41 -40.08
N GLY A 334 -30.67 5.43 -40.90
CA GLY A 334 -30.18 4.15 -40.42
C GLY A 334 -28.91 4.27 -39.57
N ILE A 335 -28.00 5.18 -39.93
CA ILE A 335 -26.81 5.50 -39.14
C ILE A 335 -27.21 6.15 -37.81
N GLY A 336 -28.09 7.16 -37.85
CA GLY A 336 -28.56 7.86 -36.66
C GLY A 336 -29.25 6.94 -35.65
N ILE A 337 -30.22 6.13 -36.12
CA ILE A 337 -30.96 5.19 -35.27
C ILE A 337 -30.03 4.14 -34.66
N ASN A 338 -29.08 3.62 -35.44
CA ASN A 338 -28.11 2.67 -34.93
C ASN A 338 -27.22 3.29 -33.83
N ASN A 339 -26.76 4.54 -34.01
CA ASN A 339 -25.97 5.25 -33.01
C ASN A 339 -26.78 5.54 -31.73
N ALA A 340 -28.02 5.99 -31.85
CA ALA A 340 -28.92 6.20 -30.72
C ALA A 340 -29.15 4.91 -29.91
N ARG A 341 -29.38 3.77 -30.60
CA ARG A 341 -29.51 2.45 -29.95
C ARG A 341 -28.23 2.01 -29.23
N ILE A 342 -27.07 2.25 -29.82
CA ILE A 342 -25.78 1.95 -29.17
C ILE A 342 -25.60 2.80 -27.93
N TYR A 343 -25.91 4.10 -28.01
CA TYR A 343 -25.82 5.04 -26.89
C TYR A 343 -26.76 4.67 -25.74
N GLU A 344 -28.02 4.35 -26.04
CA GLU A 344 -29.01 3.92 -25.05
C GLU A 344 -28.54 2.67 -24.31
N ARG A 345 -28.03 1.65 -25.05
CA ARG A 345 -27.46 0.44 -24.47
C ARG A 345 -26.24 0.72 -23.60
N ALA A 346 -25.32 1.56 -24.08
CA ALA A 346 -24.11 1.94 -23.33
C ALA A 346 -24.46 2.68 -22.03
N THR A 347 -25.45 3.58 -22.07
CA THR A 347 -25.91 4.33 -20.90
C THR A 347 -26.53 3.41 -19.85
N MET A 348 -27.33 2.42 -20.27
CA MET A 348 -27.87 1.41 -19.37
C MET A 348 -26.77 0.56 -18.71
N GLU A 349 -25.75 0.16 -19.47
CA GLU A 349 -24.59 -0.58 -18.95
C GLU A 349 -23.78 0.25 -17.95
N ILE A 350 -23.51 1.53 -18.25
CA ILE A 350 -22.82 2.44 -17.34
C ILE A 350 -23.59 2.57 -16.02
N ARG A 351 -24.92 2.77 -16.10
CA ARG A 351 -25.77 2.88 -14.92
C ARG A 351 -25.74 1.61 -14.07
N ARG A 352 -25.73 0.42 -14.72
CA ARG A 352 -25.59 -0.87 -14.03
C ARG A 352 -24.26 -0.97 -13.27
N ASN A 353 -23.16 -0.61 -13.93
CA ASN A 353 -21.83 -0.63 -13.31
C ASN A 353 -21.70 0.39 -12.17
N GLN A 354 -22.33 1.56 -12.29
CA GLN A 354 -22.30 2.58 -11.25
C GLN A 354 -22.96 2.08 -9.96
N VAL A 355 -24.10 1.38 -10.07
CA VAL A 355 -24.76 0.76 -8.90
C VAL A 355 -23.83 -0.27 -8.26
N LEU A 356 -23.18 -1.14 -9.05
CA LEU A 356 -22.24 -2.13 -8.51
C LEU A 356 -21.05 -1.48 -7.76
N LEU A 357 -20.51 -0.38 -8.31
CA LEU A 357 -19.40 0.35 -7.68
C LEU A 357 -19.83 1.05 -6.39
N GLU A 358 -21.02 1.64 -6.35
CA GLU A 358 -21.56 2.27 -5.14
C GLU A 358 -21.75 1.23 -4.03
N LEU A 359 -22.24 0.04 -4.37
CA LEU A 359 -22.35 -1.09 -3.44
C LEU A 359 -20.98 -1.57 -2.96
N ALA A 360 -20.02 -1.70 -3.86
CA ALA A 360 -18.65 -2.08 -3.50
C ALA A 360 -18.02 -1.06 -2.54
N LYS A 361 -18.18 0.24 -2.80
CA LYS A 361 -17.70 1.31 -1.93
C LYS A 361 -18.24 1.17 -0.51
N VAL A 362 -19.55 0.95 -0.37
CA VAL A 362 -20.20 0.74 0.94
C VAL A 362 -19.62 -0.49 1.68
N LEU A 363 -19.27 -1.56 0.97
CA LEU A 363 -18.66 -2.75 1.59
C LEU A 363 -17.23 -2.53 2.07
N PHE A 364 -16.46 -1.65 1.42
CA PHE A 364 -15.04 -1.42 1.72
C PHE A 364 -14.76 -0.19 2.59
N GLU A 365 -15.68 0.78 2.67
CA GLU A 365 -15.49 1.97 3.51
C GLU A 365 -15.56 1.66 5.01
N GLU A 366 -16.33 0.65 5.41
CA GLU A 366 -16.53 0.31 6.82
C GLU A 366 -15.56 -0.80 7.27
N GLN A 367 -14.48 -0.44 7.96
CA GLN A 367 -13.63 -1.40 8.69
C GLN A 367 -14.40 -1.91 9.91
N SER A 368 -15.24 -2.91 9.69
CA SER A 368 -16.13 -3.49 10.70
C SER A 368 -15.84 -4.98 10.92
N THR A 369 -16.48 -5.58 11.92
CA THR A 369 -16.38 -7.02 12.19
C THR A 369 -16.97 -7.83 11.04
N LEU A 370 -16.56 -9.09 10.92
CA LEU A 370 -17.08 -10.01 9.90
C LEU A 370 -18.63 -10.02 9.86
N SER A 371 -19.27 -10.07 11.02
CA SER A 371 -20.73 -10.07 11.13
C SER A 371 -21.40 -8.83 10.54
N ASN A 372 -20.78 -7.65 10.71
CA ASN A 372 -21.34 -6.40 10.20
C ASN A 372 -21.26 -6.32 8.67
N ILE A 373 -20.14 -6.77 8.10
CA ILE A 373 -19.98 -6.82 6.64
C ILE A 373 -20.92 -7.84 6.03
N VAL A 374 -21.03 -9.04 6.62
CA VAL A 374 -21.95 -10.07 6.11
C VAL A 374 -23.39 -9.57 6.17
N ARG A 375 -23.80 -8.93 7.27
CA ARG A 375 -25.11 -8.25 7.38
C ARG A 375 -25.30 -7.24 6.26
N ARG A 376 -24.31 -6.38 6.01
CA ARG A 376 -24.39 -5.36 4.96
C ARG A 376 -24.50 -5.97 3.57
N ILE A 377 -23.75 -7.04 3.29
CA ILE A 377 -23.86 -7.80 2.04
C ILE A 377 -25.29 -8.33 1.87
N MET A 378 -25.90 -8.91 2.91
CA MET A 378 -27.27 -9.42 2.83
C MET A 378 -28.28 -8.31 2.54
N GLU A 379 -28.20 -7.16 3.23
CA GLU A 379 -29.07 -6.00 2.99
C GLU A 379 -29.00 -5.51 1.55
N LEU A 380 -27.77 -5.35 1.04
CA LEU A 380 -27.53 -4.90 -0.33
C LEU A 380 -28.02 -5.93 -1.35
N THR A 381 -27.86 -7.23 -1.06
CA THR A 381 -28.31 -8.30 -1.96
C THR A 381 -29.82 -8.39 -2.05
N ILE A 382 -30.52 -8.29 -0.92
CA ILE A 382 -32.00 -8.28 -0.88
C ILE A 382 -32.52 -7.08 -1.68
N SER A 383 -31.92 -5.90 -1.50
CA SER A 383 -32.31 -4.70 -2.23
C SER A 383 -31.98 -4.77 -3.74
N LEU A 384 -30.86 -5.39 -4.11
CA LEU A 384 -30.39 -5.47 -5.50
C LEU A 384 -31.23 -6.45 -6.33
N LEU A 385 -31.51 -7.63 -5.78
CA LEU A 385 -32.17 -8.73 -6.50
C LEU A 385 -33.64 -8.91 -6.18
N ARG A 386 -34.18 -8.14 -5.22
CA ARG A 386 -35.58 -8.19 -4.78
C ARG A 386 -36.01 -9.61 -4.43
N CYS A 387 -35.28 -10.25 -3.54
CA CYS A 387 -35.64 -11.57 -2.98
C CYS A 387 -36.29 -11.43 -1.59
N GLU A 388 -36.98 -12.47 -1.13
CA GLU A 388 -37.66 -12.49 0.18
C GLU A 388 -36.69 -12.79 1.33
N ARG A 389 -35.69 -13.64 1.10
CA ARG A 389 -34.68 -13.99 2.09
C ARG A 389 -33.30 -14.18 1.45
N CYS A 390 -32.28 -13.85 2.22
CA CYS A 390 -30.88 -14.06 1.89
C CYS A 390 -30.18 -14.75 3.07
N SER A 391 -29.43 -15.81 2.78
CA SER A 391 -28.61 -16.51 3.78
C SER A 391 -27.17 -16.64 3.30
N ILE A 392 -26.21 -16.35 4.16
CA ILE A 392 -24.77 -16.53 3.89
C ILE A 392 -24.20 -17.56 4.86
N LEU A 393 -23.53 -18.57 4.30
CA LEU A 393 -22.87 -19.63 5.05
C LEU A 393 -21.38 -19.54 4.80
N LEU A 394 -20.60 -19.28 5.85
CA LEU A 394 -19.14 -19.19 5.75
C LEU A 394 -18.48 -20.53 6.09
N VAL A 395 -17.42 -20.87 5.35
CA VAL A 395 -16.64 -22.09 5.55
C VAL A 395 -15.49 -21.82 6.51
N ASP A 396 -15.27 -22.73 7.45
CA ASP A 396 -14.13 -22.65 8.35
C ASP A 396 -12.82 -23.06 7.65
N GLU A 397 -11.93 -22.10 7.39
CA GLU A 397 -10.60 -22.39 6.86
C GLU A 397 -9.69 -23.13 7.86
N THR A 398 -9.93 -23.03 9.17
CA THR A 398 -9.07 -23.70 10.17
C THR A 398 -9.21 -25.22 10.14
N SER A 399 -10.37 -25.70 9.72
CA SER A 399 -10.65 -27.12 9.47
C SER A 399 -9.80 -27.68 8.32
N LYS A 400 -9.42 -26.86 7.32
CA LYS A 400 -8.48 -27.25 6.25
C LYS A 400 -7.03 -27.35 6.73
N ARG A 401 -6.64 -26.61 7.79
CA ARG A 401 -5.27 -26.55 8.34
C ARG A 401 -4.94 -27.64 9.36
N ARG A 402 -5.93 -28.23 10.05
CA ARG A 402 -5.76 -29.39 10.96
C ARG A 402 -5.49 -30.71 10.20
N LYS A 403 -4.50 -30.71 9.30
CA LYS A 403 -3.96 -31.94 8.71
C LYS A 403 -3.10 -32.66 9.74
N ASN A 404 -3.72 -33.42 10.64
CA ASN A 404 -2.98 -34.38 11.43
C ASN A 404 -2.49 -35.51 10.51
N LYS A 405 -1.18 -35.65 10.40
CA LYS A 405 -0.39 -36.65 9.65
C LYS A 405 -0.69 -38.13 9.96
N ARG A 406 -1.79 -38.47 10.65
CA ARG A 406 -1.99 -39.81 11.23
C ARG A 406 -3.23 -40.60 10.83
N GLN A 407 -4.21 -40.05 10.08
CA GLN A 407 -5.29 -40.87 9.52
C GLN A 407 -6.02 -40.16 8.35
N PRO A 408 -6.23 -40.84 7.20
CA PRO A 408 -7.02 -40.31 6.09
C PRO A 408 -8.50 -40.64 6.31
N SER A 409 -9.14 -39.99 7.28
CA SER A 409 -10.60 -40.08 7.45
C SER A 409 -11.25 -38.83 6.86
N LYS A 410 -12.00 -39.03 5.76
CA LYS A 410 -12.96 -38.13 5.08
C LYS A 410 -12.88 -36.63 5.42
N GLU A 411 -12.48 -35.86 4.40
CA GLU A 411 -12.64 -34.41 4.30
C GLU A 411 -13.99 -33.97 4.87
N THR A 412 -13.99 -33.31 6.01
CA THR A 412 -15.20 -32.68 6.53
C THR A 412 -14.87 -31.21 6.75
N SER A 413 -14.84 -30.44 5.66
CA SER A 413 -15.00 -29.00 5.80
C SER A 413 -16.40 -28.75 6.36
N ILE A 414 -16.52 -27.78 7.25
CA ILE A 414 -17.76 -27.50 7.99
C ILE A 414 -18.11 -26.04 7.73
N PHE A 415 -19.39 -25.74 7.55
CA PHE A 415 -19.85 -24.36 7.68
C PHE A 415 -19.72 -23.93 9.14
N SER A 416 -19.05 -22.82 9.43
CA SER A 416 -18.82 -22.35 10.80
C SER A 416 -19.91 -21.40 11.29
N GLN A 417 -20.43 -20.58 10.38
CA GLN A 417 -21.33 -19.49 10.69
C GLN A 417 -22.41 -19.42 9.63
N VAL A 418 -23.66 -19.34 10.09
CA VAL A 418 -24.82 -19.12 9.25
C VAL A 418 -25.43 -17.77 9.62
N PHE A 419 -25.62 -16.95 8.61
CA PHE A 419 -26.29 -15.67 8.68
C PHE A 419 -27.55 -15.76 7.84
N GLU A 420 -28.69 -15.38 8.40
CA GLU A 420 -29.97 -15.35 7.70
C GLU A 420 -30.63 -13.99 7.89
N MET A 421 -31.25 -13.48 6.83
CA MET A 421 -31.95 -12.21 6.83
C MET A 421 -33.16 -12.27 5.91
N GLY A 422 -34.33 -11.87 6.42
CA GLY A 422 -35.55 -11.67 5.63
C GLY A 422 -35.79 -10.21 5.29
N VAL A 423 -36.73 -9.95 4.37
CA VAL A 423 -37.20 -8.58 4.07
C VAL A 423 -37.77 -7.90 5.31
N ASP A 424 -38.45 -8.64 6.20
CA ASP A 424 -39.01 -8.12 7.44
C ASP A 424 -37.94 -7.59 8.42
N ASP A 425 -36.69 -8.05 8.30
CA ASP A 425 -35.56 -7.61 9.13
C ASP A 425 -34.99 -6.26 8.67
N LEU A 426 -35.28 -5.80 7.45
CA LEU A 426 -34.81 -4.50 6.93
C LEU A 426 -35.50 -3.31 7.62
N GLU A 427 -36.73 -3.50 8.11
CA GLU A 427 -37.53 -2.43 8.73
C GLU A 427 -37.27 -2.30 10.24
N ASN A 428 -36.80 -3.36 10.90
CA ASN A 428 -36.47 -3.38 12.32
C ASN A 428 -34.97 -3.17 12.57
N LYS A 429 -34.55 -1.90 12.72
CA LYS A 429 -33.17 -1.48 13.04
C LYS A 429 -32.75 -1.77 14.49
N GLY A 430 -33.03 -2.96 15.02
CA GLY A 430 -32.56 -3.40 16.33
C GLY A 430 -31.19 -4.09 16.23
N PRO A 431 -30.26 -3.93 17.21
CA PRO A 431 -28.94 -4.55 17.17
C PRO A 431 -28.92 -6.09 17.25
N ASN A 432 -30.09 -6.73 17.38
CA ASN A 432 -30.25 -8.18 17.56
C ASN A 432 -31.03 -8.90 16.44
N ASN A 433 -31.49 -8.21 15.38
CA ASN A 433 -32.18 -8.86 14.26
C ASN A 433 -31.17 -9.20 13.14
N GLY A 434 -31.03 -10.50 12.84
CA GLY A 434 -29.98 -11.05 11.95
C GLY A 434 -28.89 -11.84 12.69
N GLY A 435 -29.26 -12.51 13.80
CA GLY A 435 -28.32 -13.23 14.66
C GLY A 435 -27.50 -14.28 13.92
N SER A 436 -26.17 -14.12 13.93
CA SER A 436 -25.24 -15.16 13.51
C SER A 436 -25.42 -16.38 14.43
N THR A 437 -25.84 -17.51 13.87
CA THR A 437 -25.88 -18.76 14.63
C THR A 437 -24.61 -19.53 14.32
N GLU A 438 -23.80 -19.83 15.34
CA GLU A 438 -22.73 -20.80 15.20
C GLU A 438 -23.35 -22.18 14.99
N CYS A 439 -23.51 -22.57 13.74
CA CYS A 439 -24.05 -23.86 13.35
C CYS A 439 -22.98 -24.62 12.56
N ARG A 440 -22.60 -25.80 13.04
CA ARG A 440 -21.56 -26.64 12.45
C ARG A 440 -22.18 -27.85 11.78
N PHE A 441 -22.29 -27.81 10.45
CA PHE A 441 -22.71 -28.97 9.66
C PHE A 441 -21.84 -29.18 8.42
N PRO A 442 -21.79 -30.41 7.89
CA PRO A 442 -20.87 -30.77 6.82
C PRO A 442 -21.18 -30.07 5.49
N ILE A 443 -20.15 -29.65 4.75
CA ILE A 443 -20.29 -28.96 3.46
C ILE A 443 -20.83 -29.83 2.31
N HIS A 444 -21.13 -31.12 2.51
CA HIS A 444 -21.46 -32.04 1.40
C HIS A 444 -22.96 -32.35 1.28
N ILE A 445 -23.81 -31.69 2.08
CA ILE A 445 -25.23 -32.01 2.18
C ILE A 445 -26.07 -30.88 1.56
N GLY A 446 -27.05 -31.25 0.76
CA GLY A 446 -28.04 -30.34 0.18
C GLY A 446 -27.53 -29.42 -0.92
N ILE A 447 -28.32 -28.39 -1.23
CA ILE A 447 -28.06 -27.40 -2.29
C ILE A 447 -26.79 -26.58 -1.97
N THR A 448 -26.69 -26.06 -0.76
CA THR A 448 -25.53 -25.27 -0.30
C THR A 448 -24.25 -26.09 -0.33
N GLY A 449 -24.33 -27.39 -0.03
CA GLY A 449 -23.19 -28.27 -0.07
C GLY A 449 -22.69 -28.62 -1.47
N TYR A 450 -23.61 -28.81 -2.43
CA TYR A 450 -23.24 -28.95 -3.84
C TYR A 450 -22.46 -27.72 -4.31
N THR A 451 -23.03 -26.52 -4.13
CA THR A 451 -22.41 -25.25 -4.53
C THR A 451 -21.05 -25.02 -3.86
N ALA A 452 -20.91 -25.36 -2.57
CA ALA A 452 -19.64 -25.22 -1.85
C ALA A 452 -18.56 -26.22 -2.30
N THR A 453 -18.96 -27.38 -2.82
CA THR A 453 -18.03 -28.44 -3.24
C THR A 453 -17.64 -28.30 -4.72
N THR A 454 -18.59 -27.97 -5.59
CA THR A 454 -18.35 -27.82 -7.03
C THR A 454 -17.88 -26.41 -7.39
N GLY A 455 -18.28 -25.40 -6.62
CA GLY A 455 -18.05 -24.00 -6.97
C GLY A 455 -18.87 -23.51 -8.17
N GLU A 456 -19.94 -24.24 -8.51
CA GLU A 456 -20.90 -23.90 -9.56
C GLU A 456 -22.17 -23.27 -8.99
N THR A 457 -22.71 -22.28 -9.69
CA THR A 457 -23.99 -21.63 -9.36
C THR A 457 -25.17 -22.55 -9.69
N LEU A 458 -26.16 -22.60 -8.78
CA LEU A 458 -27.42 -23.33 -8.95
C LEU A 458 -28.59 -22.36 -8.95
N ASN A 459 -29.33 -22.30 -10.06
CA ASN A 459 -30.61 -21.59 -10.16
C ASN A 459 -31.75 -22.59 -10.32
N ILE A 460 -32.65 -22.63 -9.34
CA ILE A 460 -33.72 -23.61 -9.23
C ILE A 460 -35.06 -22.88 -9.27
N ALA A 461 -35.80 -23.06 -10.35
CA ALA A 461 -37.11 -22.44 -10.57
C ALA A 461 -38.23 -23.07 -9.73
N ASP A 462 -38.11 -24.34 -9.36
CA ASP A 462 -39.05 -25.05 -8.48
C ASP A 462 -38.26 -26.02 -7.58
N VAL A 463 -38.08 -25.64 -6.31
CA VAL A 463 -37.22 -26.38 -5.37
C VAL A 463 -37.78 -27.74 -4.98
N TYR A 464 -39.10 -27.94 -5.00
CA TYR A 464 -39.72 -29.23 -4.65
C TYR A 464 -39.52 -30.30 -5.73
N LYS A 465 -39.13 -29.90 -6.94
CA LYS A 465 -38.74 -30.82 -8.01
C LYS A 465 -37.27 -31.23 -7.93
N ASP A 466 -36.46 -30.56 -7.11
CA ASP A 466 -35.03 -30.85 -7.00
C ASP A 466 -34.75 -31.87 -5.88
N SER A 467 -34.10 -32.97 -6.25
CA SER A 467 -33.66 -34.03 -5.33
C SER A 467 -32.75 -33.58 -4.18
N LYS A 468 -32.13 -32.40 -4.28
CA LYS A 468 -31.18 -31.85 -3.28
C LYS A 468 -31.85 -30.99 -2.22
N PHE A 469 -33.13 -30.66 -2.40
CA PHE A 469 -33.91 -29.87 -1.45
C PHE A 469 -34.51 -30.78 -0.36
N ASP A 470 -34.43 -30.37 0.90
CA ASP A 470 -35.07 -31.06 2.03
C ASP A 470 -36.32 -30.25 2.48
N PRO A 471 -37.54 -30.75 2.24
CA PRO A 471 -38.78 -30.04 2.59
C PRO A 471 -39.04 -29.90 4.09
N LYS A 472 -38.33 -30.64 4.96
CA LYS A 472 -38.63 -30.66 6.41
C LYS A 472 -38.58 -29.29 7.07
N VAL A 473 -37.65 -28.44 6.64
CA VAL A 473 -37.49 -27.08 7.19
C VAL A 473 -38.69 -26.21 6.81
N ASP A 474 -39.21 -26.34 5.58
CA ASP A 474 -40.43 -25.66 5.14
C ASP A 474 -41.67 -26.17 5.93
N GLU A 475 -41.75 -27.48 6.19
CA GLU A 475 -42.82 -28.11 6.97
C GLU A 475 -42.83 -27.67 8.44
N GLU A 476 -41.66 -27.53 9.06
CA GLU A 476 -41.51 -27.08 10.46
C GLU A 476 -41.74 -25.57 10.62
N THR A 477 -41.30 -24.75 9.67
CA THR A 477 -41.40 -23.29 9.74
C THR A 477 -42.71 -22.73 9.18
N GLY A 478 -43.44 -23.53 8.38
CA GLY A 478 -44.62 -23.09 7.64
C GLY A 478 -44.31 -22.13 6.48
N TYR A 479 -43.03 -21.85 6.21
CA TYR A 479 -42.59 -21.03 5.09
C TYR A 479 -42.44 -21.88 3.82
N LYS A 480 -42.91 -21.37 2.67
CA LYS A 480 -42.83 -22.10 1.40
C LYS A 480 -41.75 -21.54 0.49
N THR A 481 -40.65 -22.28 0.37
CA THR A 481 -39.58 -22.03 -0.59
C THR A 481 -40.08 -22.44 -1.97
N ARG A 482 -40.20 -21.50 -2.91
CA ARG A 482 -40.67 -21.78 -4.29
C ARG A 482 -39.49 -21.91 -5.23
N GLN A 483 -38.56 -20.97 -5.14
CA GLN A 483 -37.45 -20.79 -6.05
C GLN A 483 -36.20 -20.35 -5.29
N MET A 484 -35.03 -20.75 -5.78
CA MET A 484 -33.77 -20.57 -5.06
C MET A 484 -32.62 -20.32 -6.02
N LEU A 485 -31.77 -19.35 -5.69
CA LEU A 485 -30.50 -19.09 -6.36
C LEU A 485 -29.37 -19.25 -5.34
N CYS A 486 -28.48 -20.21 -5.58
CA CYS A 486 -27.33 -20.48 -4.72
C CYS A 486 -26.03 -20.23 -5.48
N MET A 487 -25.15 -19.39 -4.92
CA MET A 487 -23.87 -19.06 -5.52
C MET A 487 -22.70 -19.22 -4.53
N PRO A 488 -21.51 -19.60 -5.02
CA PRO A 488 -20.31 -19.64 -4.19
C PRO A 488 -19.70 -18.24 -4.02
N ILE A 489 -19.25 -17.93 -2.81
CA ILE A 489 -18.41 -16.76 -2.52
C ILE A 489 -16.96 -17.20 -2.59
N LYS A 490 -16.19 -16.62 -3.52
CA LYS A 490 -14.79 -16.97 -3.76
C LYS A 490 -13.86 -15.82 -3.37
N ASN A 491 -12.66 -16.14 -2.88
CA ASN A 491 -11.61 -15.14 -2.71
C ASN A 491 -10.90 -14.84 -4.05
N ALA A 492 -9.96 -13.88 -4.03
CA ALA A 492 -9.18 -13.50 -5.21
C ALA A 492 -8.36 -14.66 -5.82
N TYR A 493 -8.10 -15.72 -5.06
CA TYR A 493 -7.38 -16.92 -5.49
C TYR A 493 -8.33 -18.03 -6.00
N GLY A 494 -9.64 -17.79 -6.02
CA GLY A 494 -10.66 -18.76 -6.43
C GLY A 494 -11.04 -19.78 -5.35
N SER A 495 -10.52 -19.69 -4.13
CA SER A 495 -10.93 -20.54 -3.01
C SER A 495 -12.30 -20.12 -2.49
N ILE A 496 -13.17 -21.11 -2.26
CA ILE A 496 -14.52 -20.91 -1.72
C ILE A 496 -14.42 -20.53 -0.24
N LEU A 497 -14.87 -19.32 0.08
CA LEU A 497 -15.00 -18.76 1.43
C LEU A 497 -16.34 -19.12 2.05
N GLY A 498 -17.37 -19.29 1.23
CA GLY A 498 -18.74 -19.50 1.66
C GLY A 498 -19.68 -19.71 0.50
N VAL A 499 -20.97 -19.85 0.81
CA VAL A 499 -22.06 -19.85 -0.16
C VAL A 499 -23.13 -18.87 0.27
N ILE A 500 -23.78 -18.26 -0.71
CA ILE A 500 -24.93 -17.40 -0.50
C ILE A 500 -26.16 -18.01 -1.16
N LEU A 501 -27.28 -17.87 -0.47
CA LEU A 501 -28.55 -18.47 -0.81
C LEU A 501 -29.60 -17.37 -0.87
N LEU A 502 -30.26 -17.26 -2.02
CA LEU A 502 -31.34 -16.31 -2.23
C LEU A 502 -32.62 -17.11 -2.45
N VAL A 503 -33.65 -16.76 -1.69
CA VAL A 503 -34.91 -17.49 -1.66
C VAL A 503 -36.03 -16.56 -2.10
N ASN A 504 -36.84 -17.05 -3.03
CA ASN A 504 -38.05 -16.41 -3.55
C ASN A 504 -37.85 -14.96 -4.05
N LYS A 505 -37.84 -14.76 -5.36
CA LYS A 505 -38.04 -13.42 -5.93
C LYS A 505 -39.41 -12.83 -5.55
N GLN A 506 -39.42 -11.54 -5.20
CA GLN A 506 -40.61 -10.82 -4.71
C GLN A 506 -41.71 -10.65 -5.76
N ASP A 507 -41.34 -10.62 -7.05
CA ASP A 507 -42.31 -10.56 -8.17
C ASP A 507 -42.96 -11.91 -8.49
N GLY A 508 -42.56 -12.98 -7.79
CA GLY A 508 -43.07 -14.34 -7.99
C GLY A 508 -42.52 -15.05 -9.23
N THR A 509 -41.63 -14.43 -10.01
CA THR A 509 -41.00 -15.03 -11.19
C THR A 509 -39.68 -15.73 -10.83
N PRO A 510 -39.28 -16.79 -11.56
CA PRO A 510 -37.96 -17.41 -11.38
C PRO A 510 -36.82 -16.43 -11.60
N PHE A 511 -35.72 -16.64 -10.88
CA PHE A 511 -34.49 -15.91 -11.13
C PHE A 511 -34.08 -16.14 -12.58
N ASN A 512 -33.82 -15.06 -13.30
CA ASN A 512 -33.46 -15.11 -14.71
C ASN A 512 -31.94 -14.99 -14.87
N ARG A 513 -31.45 -15.11 -16.11
CA ARG A 513 -30.01 -15.03 -16.38
C ARG A 513 -29.39 -13.68 -16.03
N ASN A 514 -30.16 -12.60 -16.12
CA ASN A 514 -29.67 -11.27 -15.72
C ASN A 514 -29.48 -11.17 -14.19
N ASP A 515 -30.34 -11.83 -13.41
CA ASP A 515 -30.20 -11.92 -11.95
C ASP A 515 -28.92 -12.69 -11.59
N GLU A 516 -28.63 -13.78 -12.31
CA GLU A 516 -27.38 -14.54 -12.17
C GLU A 516 -26.16 -13.67 -12.49
N ASP A 517 -26.10 -13.05 -13.68
CA ASP A 517 -24.94 -12.30 -14.13
C ASP A 517 -24.69 -11.06 -13.23
N MET A 518 -25.75 -10.39 -12.77
CA MET A 518 -25.63 -9.25 -11.86
C MET A 518 -25.09 -9.68 -10.49
N PHE A 519 -25.56 -10.80 -9.98
CA PHE A 519 -25.11 -11.29 -8.68
C PHE A 519 -23.72 -11.91 -8.73
N GLU A 520 -23.34 -12.57 -9.83
CA GLU A 520 -21.98 -13.08 -10.03
C GLU A 520 -20.97 -11.93 -9.92
N ALA A 521 -21.24 -10.79 -10.57
CA ALA A 521 -20.42 -9.60 -10.43
C ALA A 521 -20.35 -9.08 -8.98
N PHE A 522 -21.47 -9.08 -8.26
CA PHE A 522 -21.52 -8.64 -6.86
C PHE A 522 -20.81 -9.61 -5.89
N SER A 523 -20.86 -10.92 -6.18
CA SER A 523 -20.26 -11.97 -5.36
C SER A 523 -18.73 -11.85 -5.25
N ILE A 524 -18.08 -11.29 -6.28
CA ILE A 524 -16.64 -11.00 -6.28
C ILE A 524 -16.31 -9.96 -5.20
N PHE A 525 -17.10 -8.88 -5.11
CA PHE A 525 -16.93 -7.86 -4.08
C PHE A 525 -17.22 -8.41 -2.67
N CYS A 526 -18.24 -9.27 -2.55
CA CYS A 526 -18.54 -9.96 -1.28
C CYS A 526 -17.36 -10.80 -0.80
N GLY A 527 -16.76 -11.59 -1.70
CA GLY A 527 -15.62 -12.43 -1.38
C GLY A 527 -14.37 -11.64 -1.00
N MET A 528 -14.10 -10.53 -1.69
CA MET A 528 -13.01 -9.62 -1.33
C MET A 528 -13.24 -8.95 0.03
N GLY A 529 -14.46 -8.46 0.29
CA GLY A 529 -14.81 -7.82 1.56
C GLY A 529 -14.68 -8.77 2.75
N ILE A 530 -15.24 -9.98 2.64
CA ILE A 530 -15.14 -11.02 3.67
C ILE A 530 -13.68 -11.42 3.92
N ASN A 531 -12.90 -11.66 2.86
CA ASN A 531 -11.50 -12.05 3.00
C ASN A 531 -10.65 -10.95 3.66
N ASN A 532 -10.84 -9.69 3.25
CA ASN A 532 -10.11 -8.56 3.81
C ASN A 532 -10.36 -8.41 5.31
N THR A 533 -11.62 -8.52 5.72
CA THR A 533 -11.99 -8.40 7.15
C THR A 533 -11.51 -9.56 7.97
N HIS A 534 -11.55 -10.79 7.44
CA HIS A 534 -10.93 -11.93 8.10
C HIS A 534 -9.40 -11.75 8.28
N MET A 535 -8.71 -11.20 7.28
CA MET A 535 -7.27 -10.87 7.41
C MET A 535 -7.04 -9.79 8.47
N TYR A 536 -7.83 -8.72 8.46
CA TYR A 536 -7.73 -7.64 9.42
C TYR A 536 -7.96 -8.11 10.87
N GLU A 537 -9.01 -8.89 11.13
CA GLU A 537 -9.28 -9.47 12.46
C GLU A 537 -8.12 -10.35 12.95
N ASN A 538 -7.49 -11.12 12.05
CA ASN A 538 -6.32 -11.94 12.40
C ASN A 538 -5.10 -11.08 12.76
N VAL A 539 -4.87 -9.96 12.06
CA VAL A 539 -3.83 -8.98 12.39
C VAL A 539 -4.11 -8.35 13.76
N CYS A 540 -5.34 -7.88 14.02
CA CYS A 540 -5.72 -7.32 15.31
C CYS A 540 -5.50 -8.33 16.45
N ARG A 541 -5.83 -9.61 16.24
CA ARG A 541 -5.59 -10.69 17.20
C ARG A 541 -4.10 -10.93 17.44
N ALA A 542 -3.27 -10.86 16.40
CA ALA A 542 -1.82 -10.99 16.52
C ALA A 542 -1.21 -9.81 17.30
N VAL A 543 -1.64 -8.58 17.01
CA VAL A 543 -1.22 -7.37 17.75
C VAL A 543 -1.64 -7.44 19.21
N ALA A 544 -2.87 -7.88 19.51
CA ALA A 544 -3.32 -8.06 20.89
C ALA A 544 -2.47 -9.10 21.65
N LYS A 545 -2.14 -10.23 21.02
CA LYS A 545 -1.24 -11.24 21.61
C LYS A 545 0.16 -10.68 21.86
N GLN A 546 0.71 -9.92 20.91
CA GLN A 546 2.01 -9.27 21.06
C GLN A 546 2.00 -8.29 22.22
N ARG A 547 0.94 -7.49 22.37
CA ARG A 547 0.78 -6.55 23.48
C ARG A 547 0.77 -7.25 24.85
N VAL A 548 0.01 -8.34 24.99
CA VAL A 548 -0.01 -9.14 26.23
C VAL A 548 1.37 -9.76 26.53
N ALA A 549 2.08 -10.21 25.50
CA ALA A 549 3.44 -10.73 25.65
C ALA A 549 4.41 -9.64 26.15
N LEU A 550 4.36 -8.43 25.57
CA LEU A 550 5.16 -7.29 26.00
C LEU A 550 4.84 -6.85 27.43
N GLU A 551 3.56 -6.82 27.83
CA GLU A 551 3.17 -6.54 29.22
C GLU A 551 3.74 -7.57 30.20
N THR A 552 3.75 -8.85 29.82
CA THR A 552 4.36 -9.93 30.61
C THR A 552 5.88 -9.75 30.72
N LEU A 553 6.55 -9.39 29.62
CA LEU A 553 8.00 -9.12 29.61
C LEU A 553 8.35 -7.90 30.48
N SER A 554 7.60 -6.80 30.37
CA SER A 554 7.78 -5.60 31.21
C SER A 554 7.65 -5.92 32.71
N TYR A 555 6.69 -6.77 33.09
CA TYR A 555 6.56 -7.24 34.48
C TYR A 555 7.81 -7.97 34.96
N HIS A 556 8.38 -8.86 34.15
CA HIS A 556 9.60 -9.58 34.49
C HIS A 556 10.87 -8.73 34.41
N ALA A 557 10.90 -7.70 33.56
CA ALA A 557 11.99 -6.73 33.46
C ALA A 557 12.06 -5.82 34.69
N THR A 558 10.90 -5.45 35.27
CA THR A 558 10.84 -4.52 36.40
C THR A 558 11.32 -5.14 37.71
N ALA A 559 12.02 -4.37 38.54
CA ALA A 559 12.41 -4.77 39.89
C ALA A 559 11.19 -4.82 40.85
N PRO A 560 11.14 -5.81 41.77
CA PRO A 560 10.12 -5.86 42.81
C PRO A 560 10.13 -4.60 43.68
N ARG A 561 8.97 -4.21 44.19
CA ARG A 561 8.84 -3.01 45.03
C ARG A 561 9.57 -3.18 46.37
N GLU A 562 9.60 -4.40 46.89
CA GLU A 562 10.25 -4.76 48.15
C GLU A 562 11.76 -4.50 48.09
N GLU A 563 12.40 -4.78 46.95
CA GLU A 563 13.82 -4.49 46.73
C GLU A 563 14.09 -2.99 46.65
N ALA A 564 13.20 -2.22 46.00
CA ALA A 564 13.31 -0.77 45.97
C ALA A 564 13.21 -0.15 47.38
N ILE A 565 12.32 -0.68 48.23
CA ILE A 565 12.21 -0.28 49.63
C ILE A 565 13.46 -0.67 50.43
N ARG A 566 14.07 -1.84 50.13
CA ARG A 566 15.35 -2.26 50.73
C ARG A 566 16.45 -1.27 50.38
N LEU A 567 16.64 -0.98 49.10
CA LEU A 567 17.68 -0.06 48.60
C LEU A 567 17.50 1.35 49.18
N LYS A 568 16.26 1.85 49.22
CA LYS A 568 15.91 3.15 49.83
C LYS A 568 16.31 3.27 51.31
N LYS A 569 16.39 2.16 52.05
CA LYS A 569 16.78 2.14 53.47
C LYS A 569 18.29 2.06 53.68
N LEU A 570 19.07 1.71 52.64
CA LEU A 570 20.52 1.66 52.76
C LEU A 570 21.08 3.09 52.91
N ALA A 571 22.14 3.22 53.70
CA ALA A 571 22.84 4.48 53.84
C ALA A 571 23.58 4.78 52.52
N VAL A 572 23.27 5.92 51.91
CA VAL A 572 23.98 6.37 50.71
C VAL A 572 25.32 7.00 51.14
N PRO A 573 26.46 6.43 50.72
CA PRO A 573 27.77 6.95 51.12
C PRO A 573 28.02 8.32 50.50
N THR A 574 28.91 9.09 51.12
CA THR A 574 29.35 10.38 50.60
C THR A 574 30.34 10.19 49.45
N ILE A 575 30.49 11.23 48.62
CA ILE A 575 31.40 11.17 47.45
C ILE A 575 32.84 10.89 47.86
N ARG A 576 33.32 11.51 48.94
CA ARG A 576 34.69 11.38 49.40
C ARG A 576 34.99 9.99 49.96
N GLU A 577 33.98 9.30 50.50
CA GLU A 577 34.14 7.93 51.02
C GLU A 577 34.35 6.92 49.90
N VAL A 578 33.68 7.12 48.76
CA VAL A 578 33.76 6.20 47.60
C VAL A 578 34.78 6.65 46.55
N GLY A 579 35.09 7.95 46.48
CA GLY A 579 35.96 8.55 45.47
C GLY A 579 35.29 8.76 44.11
N LEU A 580 33.98 9.03 44.08
CA LEU A 580 33.20 9.11 42.82
C LEU A 580 33.57 10.28 41.91
N ASP A 581 34.22 11.30 42.42
CA ASP A 581 34.67 12.47 41.67
C ASP A 581 36.12 12.33 41.16
N ASP A 582 36.80 11.23 41.47
CA ASP A 582 38.14 10.92 40.96
C ASP A 582 38.09 10.29 39.55
N TYR A 583 38.93 10.79 38.64
CA TYR A 583 39.09 10.21 37.31
C TYR A 583 39.74 8.81 37.35
N PHE A 584 40.58 8.54 38.35
CA PHE A 584 41.26 7.26 38.54
C PHE A 584 40.47 6.25 39.39
N PHE A 585 39.18 6.50 39.61
CA PHE A 585 38.27 5.63 40.34
C PHE A 585 38.25 4.18 39.80
N SER A 586 38.10 3.21 40.72
CA SER A 586 37.98 1.78 40.42
C SER A 586 36.85 1.14 41.22
N ASP A 587 35.98 0.38 40.55
CA ASP A 587 34.83 -0.29 41.14
C ASP A 587 35.11 -1.75 41.57
N MET A 588 36.31 -2.28 41.29
CA MET A 588 36.68 -3.69 41.49
C MET A 588 36.44 -4.21 42.91
N LYS A 589 36.53 -3.31 43.92
CA LYS A 589 36.34 -3.65 45.34
C LYS A 589 34.92 -3.43 45.84
N LEU A 590 34.06 -2.81 45.04
CA LEU A 590 32.68 -2.52 45.43
C LEU A 590 31.79 -3.73 45.22
N THR A 591 30.85 -3.93 46.12
CA THR A 591 29.73 -4.86 45.98
C THR A 591 28.64 -4.28 45.08
N GLU A 592 27.70 -5.11 44.64
CA GLU A 592 26.59 -4.64 43.80
C GLU A 592 25.72 -3.59 44.51
N ASP A 593 25.37 -3.80 45.78
CA ASP A 593 24.60 -2.82 46.57
C ASP A 593 25.38 -1.49 46.75
N GLU A 594 26.72 -1.54 46.85
CA GLU A 594 27.57 -0.35 46.89
C GLU A 594 27.59 0.39 45.54
N THR A 595 27.61 -0.31 44.40
CA THR A 595 27.49 0.35 43.08
C THR A 595 26.13 1.03 42.92
N LEU A 596 25.04 0.42 43.40
CA LEU A 596 23.70 1.01 43.35
C LEU A 596 23.59 2.25 44.24
N THR A 597 24.08 2.19 45.48
CA THR A 597 24.07 3.35 46.38
C THR A 597 25.01 4.46 45.89
N ALA A 598 26.14 4.12 45.28
CA ALA A 598 27.03 5.06 44.60
C ALA A 598 26.34 5.75 43.41
N SER A 599 25.61 5.03 42.56
CA SER A 599 24.80 5.65 41.50
C SER A 599 23.76 6.61 42.08
N LEU A 600 23.03 6.22 43.13
CA LEU A 600 22.09 7.13 43.82
C LEU A 600 22.80 8.40 44.33
N ARG A 601 24.04 8.28 44.82
CA ARG A 601 24.83 9.44 45.26
C ARG A 601 25.11 10.42 44.13
N MET A 602 25.35 9.96 42.90
CA MET A 602 25.58 10.83 41.74
C MET A 602 24.35 11.71 41.45
N PHE A 603 23.14 11.15 41.46
CA PHE A 603 21.90 11.90 41.26
C PHE A 603 21.62 12.90 42.39
N LEU A 604 21.90 12.51 43.63
CA LEU A 604 21.71 13.37 44.81
C LEU A 604 22.70 14.53 44.84
N ASP A 605 23.94 14.33 44.40
CA ASP A 605 24.97 15.36 44.43
C ASP A 605 24.79 16.43 43.35
N LEU A 606 24.30 16.05 42.17
CA LEU A 606 23.92 16.99 41.11
C LEU A 606 22.55 17.66 41.35
N ASP A 607 21.94 17.44 42.52
CA ASP A 607 20.62 17.96 42.94
C ASP A 607 19.45 17.63 41.98
N LEU A 608 19.60 16.60 41.14
CA LEU A 608 18.62 16.24 40.11
C LEU A 608 17.31 15.73 40.72
N VAL A 609 17.40 15.06 41.87
CA VAL A 609 16.24 14.49 42.56
C VAL A 609 15.30 15.60 43.05
N ASN A 610 15.83 16.66 43.67
CA ASN A 610 15.01 17.75 44.17
C ASN A 610 14.52 18.65 43.03
N ARG A 611 15.40 18.98 42.08
CA ARG A 611 15.10 19.90 40.98
C ARG A 611 13.99 19.38 40.07
N PHE A 612 14.03 18.09 39.70
CA PHE A 612 12.99 17.45 38.88
C PHE A 612 11.93 16.73 39.72
N ARG A 613 11.97 16.88 41.04
CA ARG A 613 11.02 16.28 42.00
C ARG A 613 10.88 14.77 41.80
N ILE A 614 11.98 14.08 41.53
CA ILE A 614 11.99 12.64 41.29
C ILE A 614 11.66 11.93 42.60
N ASN A 615 10.65 11.06 42.59
CA ASN A 615 10.34 10.26 43.77
C ASN A 615 11.50 9.30 44.06
N TYR A 616 12.08 9.37 45.26
CA TYR A 616 13.26 8.60 45.61
C TYR A 616 13.04 7.06 45.58
N GLU A 617 11.84 6.58 45.91
CA GLU A 617 11.51 5.15 45.77
C GLU A 617 11.42 4.73 44.30
N THR A 618 10.83 5.57 43.45
CA THR A 618 10.80 5.38 41.99
C THR A 618 12.21 5.36 41.40
N LEU A 619 13.10 6.25 41.84
CA LEU A 619 14.50 6.27 41.41
C LEU A 619 15.24 4.98 41.81
N CYS A 620 15.08 4.52 43.06
CA CYS A 620 15.65 3.25 43.52
C CYS A 620 15.14 2.08 42.69
N ARG A 621 13.83 2.06 42.38
CA ARG A 621 13.22 0.99 41.60
C ARG A 621 13.69 1.00 40.15
N TRP A 622 13.75 2.19 39.52
CA TRP A 622 14.27 2.37 38.17
C TRP A 622 15.71 1.86 38.07
N LEU A 623 16.57 2.26 39.01
CA LEU A 623 17.98 1.85 39.04
C LEU A 623 18.14 0.33 39.18
N LEU A 624 17.36 -0.30 40.05
CA LEU A 624 17.33 -1.77 40.19
C LEU A 624 16.82 -2.45 38.92
N SER A 625 15.81 -1.89 38.27
CA SER A 625 15.28 -2.41 37.00
C SER A 625 16.34 -2.30 35.90
N VAL A 626 17.04 -1.17 35.76
CA VAL A 626 18.14 -1.01 34.81
C VAL A 626 19.20 -2.08 35.07
N ARG A 627 19.72 -2.19 36.30
CA ARG A 627 20.71 -3.21 36.66
C ARG A 627 20.25 -4.63 36.33
N LYS A 628 18.98 -4.95 36.59
CA LYS A 628 18.39 -6.28 36.35
C LYS A 628 18.31 -6.63 34.86
N ASN A 629 18.23 -5.64 33.97
CA ASN A 629 18.15 -5.84 32.52
C ASN A 629 19.52 -5.82 31.81
N TYR A 630 20.62 -5.64 32.56
CA TYR A 630 21.95 -5.99 32.06
C TYR A 630 22.16 -7.51 32.09
N ARG A 631 22.71 -8.05 31.00
CA ARG A 631 23.03 -9.48 30.91
C ARG A 631 24.32 -9.80 31.65
N SER A 632 24.46 -11.07 32.03
CA SER A 632 25.70 -11.61 32.60
C SER A 632 26.72 -11.93 31.49
N VAL A 633 27.15 -10.91 30.76
CA VAL A 633 28.25 -10.98 29.77
C VAL A 633 29.58 -10.49 30.38
N ARG A 634 30.69 -10.75 29.70
CA ARG A 634 32.04 -10.53 30.23
C ARG A 634 32.32 -9.06 30.52
N TYR A 635 32.07 -8.19 29.55
CA TYR A 635 32.41 -6.77 29.63
C TYR A 635 31.17 -5.88 29.66
N HIS A 636 30.28 -5.95 28.66
CA HIS A 636 29.10 -5.08 28.52
C HIS A 636 27.97 -5.43 29.51
N ASN A 637 28.28 -5.35 30.81
CA ASN A 637 27.40 -5.66 31.93
C ASN A 637 27.17 -4.41 32.80
N TRP A 638 26.45 -4.57 33.92
CA TRP A 638 26.12 -3.47 34.84
C TRP A 638 27.36 -2.69 35.33
N ARG A 639 28.50 -3.34 35.53
CA ARG A 639 29.71 -2.68 36.03
C ARG A 639 30.25 -1.68 35.01
N HIS A 640 30.28 -2.07 33.74
CA HIS A 640 30.65 -1.16 32.65
C HIS A 640 29.76 0.08 32.66
N ALA A 641 28.44 -0.09 32.61
CA ALA A 641 27.48 1.02 32.66
C ALA A 641 27.65 1.93 33.89
N PHE A 642 27.91 1.34 35.06
CA PHE A 642 28.23 2.09 36.28
C PHE A 642 29.50 2.93 36.14
N THR A 643 30.60 2.35 35.62
CA THR A 643 31.86 3.07 35.43
C THR A 643 31.78 4.18 34.37
N VAL A 644 31.04 3.96 33.28
CA VAL A 644 30.74 4.99 32.28
C VAL A 644 29.99 6.16 32.92
N THR A 645 28.97 5.85 33.72
CA THR A 645 28.18 6.86 34.45
C THR A 645 29.04 7.61 35.48
N GLN A 646 29.94 6.92 36.17
CA GLN A 646 30.88 7.55 37.11
C GLN A 646 31.83 8.51 36.39
N THR A 647 32.39 8.13 35.24
CA THR A 647 33.25 9.01 34.46
C THR A 647 32.48 10.24 33.96
N MET A 648 31.25 10.07 33.45
CA MET A 648 30.38 11.18 33.07
C MET A 648 30.10 12.11 34.26
N PHE A 649 29.82 11.54 35.44
CA PHE A 649 29.64 12.32 36.67
C PHE A 649 30.89 13.13 37.05
N ALA A 650 32.08 12.52 36.96
CA ALA A 650 33.35 13.21 37.20
C ALA A 650 33.62 14.33 36.18
N LEU A 651 33.29 14.12 34.90
CA LEU A 651 33.38 15.15 33.85
C LEU A 651 32.42 16.33 34.11
N ILE A 652 31.18 16.04 34.54
CA ILE A 652 30.21 17.08 34.90
C ILE A 652 30.73 17.89 36.10
N LYS A 653 31.17 17.21 37.16
CA LYS A 653 31.52 17.85 38.43
C LYS A 653 32.90 18.52 38.43
N ASN A 654 33.92 17.77 38.02
CA ASN A 654 35.32 18.21 38.07
C ASN A 654 35.84 18.67 36.72
N GLY A 655 35.26 18.20 35.60
CA GLY A 655 35.65 18.60 34.24
C GLY A 655 35.16 19.98 33.81
N GLY A 656 34.35 20.67 34.62
CA GLY A 656 33.80 21.99 34.29
C GLY A 656 32.59 21.95 33.34
N MET A 657 32.07 20.77 33.01
CA MET A 657 30.93 20.64 32.08
C MET A 657 29.61 21.09 32.71
N ARG A 658 29.53 21.20 34.05
CA ARG A 658 28.36 21.74 34.75
C ARG A 658 28.06 23.21 34.41
N ASP A 659 29.06 23.98 34.01
CA ASP A 659 28.88 25.39 33.62
C ASP A 659 28.32 25.51 32.19
N VAL A 660 28.42 24.43 31.40
CA VAL A 660 28.03 24.36 29.99
C VAL A 660 26.68 23.67 29.80
N LEU A 661 26.46 22.57 30.52
CA LEU A 661 25.27 21.72 30.40
C LEU A 661 24.17 22.17 31.36
N THR A 662 22.94 22.18 30.87
CA THR A 662 21.74 22.33 31.69
C THR A 662 21.51 21.11 32.58
N ASP A 663 20.74 21.29 33.65
CA ASP A 663 20.38 20.20 34.54
C ASP A 663 19.59 19.08 33.85
N LEU A 664 18.79 19.41 32.82
CA LEU A 664 18.03 18.41 32.06
C LEU A 664 18.97 17.56 31.20
N GLU A 665 19.97 18.17 30.57
CA GLU A 665 21.03 17.45 29.85
C GLU A 665 21.87 16.60 30.79
N CYS A 666 22.24 17.10 31.97
CA CYS A 666 22.94 16.30 32.97
C CYS A 666 22.11 15.07 33.39
N LEU A 667 20.80 15.24 33.60
CA LEU A 667 19.89 14.15 33.92
C LEU A 667 19.82 13.13 32.77
N ALA A 668 19.62 13.60 31.54
CA ALA A 668 19.54 12.74 30.36
C ALA A 668 20.85 11.98 30.12
N LEU A 669 22.02 12.63 30.28
CA LEU A 669 23.33 11.99 30.12
C LEU A 669 23.58 10.91 31.17
N LEU A 670 23.26 11.14 32.45
CA LEU A 670 23.42 10.10 33.48
C LEU A 670 22.47 8.92 33.26
N VAL A 671 21.22 9.19 32.89
CA VAL A 671 20.24 8.15 32.57
C VAL A 671 20.67 7.37 31.32
N GLY A 672 21.19 8.08 30.30
CA GLY A 672 21.75 7.50 29.08
C GLY A 672 22.95 6.62 29.37
N CYS A 673 23.93 7.08 30.15
CA CYS A 673 25.12 6.30 30.53
C CYS A 673 24.75 5.00 31.24
N LEU A 674 23.78 5.05 32.16
CA LEU A 674 23.30 3.87 32.87
C LEU A 674 22.52 2.90 31.99
N SER A 675 22.07 3.33 30.80
CA SER A 675 21.14 2.57 29.96
C SER A 675 21.68 2.21 28.58
N HIS A 676 22.85 2.72 28.19
CA HIS A 676 23.33 2.68 26.80
C HIS A 676 23.61 1.26 26.28
N ASP A 677 23.79 0.28 27.18
CA ASP A 677 24.12 -1.12 26.88
C ASP A 677 23.08 -2.11 27.43
N LEU A 678 21.86 -1.66 27.69
CA LEU A 678 20.80 -2.51 28.23
C LEU A 678 20.50 -3.72 27.32
N ASP A 679 20.43 -4.93 27.89
CA ASP A 679 20.24 -6.17 27.11
C ASP A 679 21.39 -6.50 26.13
N HIS A 680 22.60 -5.93 26.27
CA HIS A 680 23.74 -6.25 25.40
C HIS A 680 24.09 -7.75 25.44
N ARG A 681 24.26 -8.35 24.26
CA ARG A 681 24.33 -9.82 24.08
C ARG A 681 25.74 -10.39 24.00
N GLY A 682 26.76 -9.53 24.08
CA GLY A 682 28.16 -9.89 23.92
C GLY A 682 28.57 -10.08 22.45
N THR A 683 27.85 -9.43 21.53
CA THR A 683 28.07 -9.56 20.09
C THR A 683 27.89 -8.20 19.40
N THR A 684 28.73 -7.89 18.42
CA THR A 684 28.69 -6.60 17.69
C THR A 684 27.52 -6.47 16.71
N ASN A 685 27.25 -5.23 16.27
CA ASN A 685 26.27 -4.91 15.21
C ASN A 685 26.50 -5.75 13.93
N ASN A 686 27.75 -5.96 13.52
CA ASN A 686 28.08 -6.77 12.35
C ASN A 686 27.62 -8.23 12.52
N TYR A 687 27.82 -8.81 13.70
CA TYR A 687 27.33 -10.16 14.00
C TYR A 687 25.80 -10.25 13.91
N GLN A 688 25.07 -9.24 14.40
CA GLN A 688 23.60 -9.21 14.35
C GLN A 688 23.06 -9.18 12.91
N ILE A 689 23.76 -8.48 12.01
CA ILE A 689 23.43 -8.44 10.57
C ILE A 689 23.76 -9.80 9.93
N MET A 690 24.94 -10.36 10.20
CA MET A 690 25.36 -11.65 9.65
C MET A 690 24.49 -12.83 10.10
N SER A 691 23.98 -12.78 11.32
CA SER A 691 23.07 -13.79 11.88
C SER A 691 21.61 -13.63 11.43
N GLU A 692 21.29 -12.62 10.60
CA GLU A 692 19.93 -12.26 10.20
C GLU A 692 18.97 -12.16 11.40
N SER A 693 19.47 -11.62 12.51
CA SER A 693 18.70 -11.51 13.74
C SER A 693 17.42 -10.68 13.53
N PRO A 694 16.36 -10.91 14.32
CA PRO A 694 15.17 -10.05 14.28
C PRO A 694 15.48 -8.57 14.53
N LEU A 695 16.54 -8.26 15.28
CA LEU A 695 16.99 -6.88 15.52
C LEU A 695 17.53 -6.25 14.24
N ALA A 696 18.32 -6.97 13.45
CA ALA A 696 18.83 -6.48 12.17
C ALA A 696 17.73 -6.31 11.11
N GLN A 697 16.60 -7.02 11.24
CA GLN A 697 15.42 -6.79 10.40
C GLN A 697 14.62 -5.55 10.85
N LEU A 698 14.63 -5.25 12.14
CA LEU A 698 13.90 -4.13 12.73
C LEU A 698 14.62 -2.79 12.54
N TYR A 699 15.94 -2.77 12.73
CA TYR A 699 16.77 -1.57 12.65
C TYR A 699 17.81 -1.68 11.52
N SER A 700 17.96 -0.60 10.74
CA SER A 700 18.84 -0.58 9.57
C SER A 700 20.25 -0.03 9.82
N THR A 701 20.43 0.77 10.88
CA THR A 701 21.69 1.40 11.30
C THR A 701 21.75 1.35 12.82
N SER A 702 22.94 1.25 13.43
CA SER A 702 23.14 1.25 14.89
C SER A 702 22.15 0.33 15.61
N THR A 703 22.08 -0.92 15.13
CA THR A 703 21.03 -1.90 15.45
C THR A 703 20.91 -2.17 16.95
N MET A 704 22.04 -2.32 17.64
CA MET A 704 22.06 -2.56 19.08
C MET A 704 21.75 -1.28 19.86
N GLU A 705 22.26 -0.13 19.45
CA GLU A 705 22.05 1.14 20.14
C GLU A 705 20.58 1.58 20.13
N HIS A 706 19.87 1.39 19.01
CA HIS A 706 18.41 1.58 18.98
C HIS A 706 17.68 0.59 19.90
N HIS A 707 18.13 -0.66 19.97
CA HIS A 707 17.55 -1.64 20.89
C HIS A 707 17.79 -1.23 22.35
N HIS A 708 18.98 -0.73 22.70
CA HIS A 708 19.30 -0.22 24.04
C HIS A 708 18.40 0.96 24.43
N PHE A 709 18.17 1.89 23.51
CA PHE A 709 17.22 2.99 23.70
C PHE A 709 15.79 2.48 23.93
N ASP A 710 15.30 1.55 23.11
CA ASP A 710 13.96 0.98 23.29
C ASP A 710 13.80 0.22 24.61
N GLN A 711 14.84 -0.49 25.07
CA GLN A 711 14.86 -1.09 26.42
C GLN A 711 14.80 -0.02 27.53
N CYS A 712 15.53 1.08 27.36
CA CYS A 712 15.47 2.22 28.29
C CYS A 712 14.05 2.79 28.39
N ILE A 713 13.40 3.04 27.24
CA ILE A 713 12.02 3.56 27.18
C ILE A 713 11.02 2.58 27.79
N MET A 714 11.16 1.27 27.53
CA MET A 714 10.33 0.23 28.13
C MET A 714 10.41 0.30 29.66
N ILE A 715 11.61 0.42 30.24
CA ILE A 715 11.79 0.51 31.69
C ILE A 715 11.21 1.81 32.22
N LEU A 716 11.50 2.96 31.61
CA LEU A 716 10.98 4.27 32.02
C LEU A 716 9.46 4.35 31.98
N SER A 717 8.82 3.66 31.01
CA SER A 717 7.36 3.59 30.86
C SER A 717 6.71 2.55 31.78
N SER A 718 7.51 1.71 32.45
CA SER A 718 7.00 0.66 33.34
C SER A 718 6.60 1.25 34.69
N LYS A 719 5.38 0.93 35.13
CA LYS A 719 4.76 1.47 36.36
C LYS A 719 5.68 1.42 37.59
N GLY A 720 5.99 2.59 38.12
CA GLY A 720 6.84 2.78 39.30
C GLY A 720 8.34 2.89 39.01
N ASN A 721 8.75 2.97 37.74
CA ASN A 721 10.11 3.37 37.32
C ASN A 721 10.11 4.73 36.60
N GLU A 722 8.97 5.42 36.58
CA GLU A 722 8.73 6.66 35.81
C GLU A 722 9.44 7.87 36.44
N ILE A 723 10.78 7.92 36.37
CA ILE A 723 11.59 8.99 36.96
C ILE A 723 11.34 10.38 36.33
N PHE A 724 10.77 10.41 35.12
CA PHE A 724 10.40 11.63 34.40
C PHE A 724 8.93 12.04 34.55
N MET A 725 8.16 11.36 35.41
CA MET A 725 6.70 11.59 35.56
C MET A 725 6.33 13.05 35.88
N ASN A 726 7.22 13.79 36.55
CA ASN A 726 6.99 15.16 36.98
C ASN A 726 7.52 16.21 35.99
N LEU A 727 8.12 15.80 34.87
CA LEU A 727 8.50 16.72 33.79
C LEU A 727 7.26 17.21 33.06
N ASN A 728 7.30 18.44 32.55
CA ASN A 728 6.26 18.92 31.64
C ASN A 728 6.42 18.27 30.23
N ALA A 729 5.44 18.45 29.36
CA ALA A 729 5.43 17.79 28.04
C ALA A 729 6.63 18.18 27.15
N GLU A 730 7.10 19.43 27.24
CA GLU A 730 8.24 19.93 26.46
C GLU A 730 9.56 19.38 27.02
N GLU A 731 9.75 19.44 28.35
CA GLU A 731 10.89 18.85 29.04
C GLU A 731 10.98 17.34 28.81
N TYR A 732 9.86 16.62 28.84
CA TYR A 732 9.83 15.18 28.57
C TYR A 732 10.26 14.90 27.13
N SER A 733 9.71 15.63 26.16
CA SER A 733 10.08 15.50 24.73
C SER A 733 11.58 15.79 24.50
N GLN A 734 12.10 16.82 25.16
CA GLN A 734 13.52 17.15 25.11
C GLN A 734 14.38 16.07 25.79
N ALA A 735 13.99 15.57 26.96
CA ALA A 735 14.69 14.49 27.65
C ALA A 735 14.76 13.21 26.80
N MET A 736 13.67 12.84 26.10
CA MET A 736 13.66 11.69 25.20
C MET A 736 14.62 11.87 24.02
N ARG A 737 14.64 13.05 23.38
CA ARG A 737 15.59 13.35 22.30
C ARG A 737 17.04 13.32 22.76
N LEU A 738 17.32 13.89 23.94
CA LEU A 738 18.66 13.87 24.53
C LEU A 738 19.11 12.45 24.87
N LEU A 739 18.19 11.60 25.37
CA LEU A 739 18.49 10.20 25.65
C LEU A 739 18.74 9.39 24.38
N GLU A 740 17.91 9.56 23.36
CA GLU A 740 18.10 8.90 22.07
C GLU A 740 19.44 9.27 21.47
N HIS A 741 19.75 10.57 21.39
CA HIS A 741 21.03 11.04 20.90
C HIS A 741 22.20 10.47 21.72
N ALA A 742 22.14 10.56 23.05
CA ALA A 742 23.22 10.08 23.91
C ALA A 742 23.48 8.59 23.72
N ILE A 743 22.44 7.74 23.71
CA ILE A 743 22.63 6.29 23.53
C ILE A 743 23.10 5.96 22.12
N LEU A 744 22.58 6.61 21.07
CA LEU A 744 23.07 6.37 19.71
C LEU A 744 24.53 6.82 19.52
N ALA A 745 24.95 7.88 20.21
CA ALA A 745 26.33 8.40 20.13
C ALA A 745 27.40 7.45 20.71
N THR A 746 27.02 6.33 21.36
CA THR A 746 27.99 5.28 21.73
C THR A 746 28.39 4.41 20.54
N ASP A 747 27.65 4.44 19.42
CA ASP A 747 28.10 3.79 18.18
C ASP A 747 29.33 4.51 17.62
N LEU A 748 30.46 3.81 17.60
CA LEU A 748 31.72 4.33 17.06
C LEU A 748 31.59 4.78 15.60
N ALA A 749 30.69 4.21 14.80
CA ALA A 749 30.44 4.68 13.43
C ALA A 749 29.94 6.13 13.40
N LEU A 750 29.08 6.51 14.35
CA LEU A 750 28.61 7.89 14.51
C LEU A 750 29.71 8.79 15.09
N TYR A 751 30.52 8.30 16.02
CA TYR A 751 31.71 9.02 16.48
C TYR A 751 32.64 9.41 15.31
N PHE A 752 33.01 8.47 14.44
CA PHE A 752 33.86 8.78 13.27
C PHE A 752 33.23 9.77 12.31
N LYS A 753 31.90 9.77 12.19
CA LYS A 753 31.15 10.71 11.35
C LYS A 753 31.21 12.14 11.88
N PHE A 754 31.08 12.33 13.20
CA PHE A 754 30.93 13.66 13.80
C PHE A 754 32.20 14.23 14.45
N ARG A 755 33.19 13.39 14.79
CA ARG A 755 34.41 13.85 15.49
C ARG A 755 35.22 14.90 14.73
N GLY A 756 35.22 14.87 13.40
CA GLY A 756 35.98 15.84 12.60
C GLY A 756 35.44 17.27 12.73
N GLU A 757 34.12 17.41 12.81
CA GLU A 757 33.46 18.69 13.03
C GLU A 757 33.74 19.23 14.43
N PHE A 758 33.65 18.36 15.45
CA PHE A 758 33.99 18.72 16.83
C PHE A 758 35.47 19.11 16.98
N PHE A 759 36.41 18.37 16.40
CA PHE A 759 37.83 18.70 16.50
C PHE A 759 38.15 20.05 15.85
N ARG A 760 37.54 20.34 14.69
CA ARG A 760 37.68 21.66 14.06
C ARG A 760 37.12 22.77 14.94
N LEU A 761 35.95 22.57 15.55
CA LEU A 761 35.32 23.53 16.46
C LEU A 761 36.26 23.92 17.62
N VAL A 762 36.88 22.90 18.24
CA VAL A 762 37.82 23.06 19.36
C VAL A 762 39.16 23.68 18.91
N GLU A 763 39.68 23.29 17.74
CA GLU A 763 40.94 23.83 17.21
C GLU A 763 40.84 25.29 16.78
N GLU A 764 39.70 25.70 16.23
CA GLU A 764 39.43 27.08 15.83
C GLU A 764 39.09 27.98 17.04
N GLY A 765 38.83 27.39 18.22
CA GLY A 765 38.43 28.10 19.43
C GLY A 765 37.03 28.70 19.34
N ASN A 766 36.19 28.21 18.44
CA ASN A 766 34.83 28.68 18.21
C ASN A 766 33.82 27.95 19.12
N GLU A 767 34.14 27.86 20.41
CA GLU A 767 33.39 27.08 21.41
C GLU A 767 32.14 27.83 21.93
N ASP A 768 31.26 28.27 21.04
CA ASP A 768 29.98 28.85 21.44
C ASP A 768 29.02 27.75 21.91
N TRP A 769 29.07 27.46 23.22
CA TRP A 769 28.17 26.50 23.87
C TRP A 769 26.76 27.06 24.12
N THR A 770 26.41 28.22 23.60
CA THR A 770 25.00 28.64 23.54
C THR A 770 24.27 27.98 22.38
N ASP A 771 24.99 27.67 21.30
CA ASP A 771 24.49 26.95 20.13
C ASP A 771 24.18 25.47 20.45
N ASP A 772 23.01 25.00 20.01
CA ASP A 772 22.55 23.66 20.33
C ASP A 772 23.27 22.59 19.50
N ASP A 773 23.68 22.90 18.27
CA ASP A 773 24.43 21.97 17.40
C ASP A 773 25.83 21.70 17.98
N ASN A 774 26.53 22.75 18.41
CA ASN A 774 27.83 22.61 19.11
C ASN A 774 27.70 21.82 20.43
N LYS A 775 26.63 22.09 21.21
CA LYS A 775 26.36 21.32 22.43
C LYS A 775 26.01 19.87 22.12
N GLU A 776 25.31 19.60 21.03
CA GLU A 776 25.00 18.25 20.59
C GLU A 776 26.27 17.45 20.29
N LEU A 777 27.20 18.05 19.53
CA LEU A 777 28.53 17.47 19.28
C LEU A 777 29.28 17.21 20.60
N LEU A 778 29.30 18.18 21.52
CA LEU A 778 29.94 18.01 22.83
C LEU A 778 29.32 16.86 23.63
N ARG A 779 27.98 16.78 23.71
CA ARG A 779 27.26 15.70 24.42
C ARG A 779 27.61 14.33 23.85
N GLY A 780 27.63 14.19 22.52
CA GLY A 780 28.06 12.96 21.85
C GLY A 780 29.50 12.58 22.17
N MET A 781 30.43 13.54 22.13
CA MET A 781 31.84 13.30 22.45
C MET A 781 32.07 12.98 23.93
N LEU A 782 31.35 13.62 24.85
CA LEU A 782 31.37 13.29 26.29
C LEU A 782 30.87 11.87 26.54
N MET A 783 29.84 11.44 25.81
CA MET A 783 29.33 10.07 25.90
C MET A 783 30.37 9.07 25.41
N THR A 784 30.94 9.25 24.21
CA THR A 784 32.00 8.38 23.68
C THR A 784 33.21 8.35 24.62
N ALA A 785 33.64 9.49 25.13
CA ALA A 785 34.78 9.59 26.04
C ALA A 785 34.54 8.90 27.39
N SER A 786 33.28 8.88 27.85
CA SER A 786 32.88 8.17 29.06
C SER A 786 32.82 6.66 28.83
N ASP A 787 32.31 6.24 27.67
CA ASP A 787 32.20 4.84 27.27
C ASP A 787 33.57 4.16 27.16
N VAL A 788 34.53 4.81 26.50
CA VAL A 788 35.90 4.28 26.36
C VAL A 788 36.82 4.61 27.56
N SER A 789 36.26 5.08 28.68
CA SER A 789 37.05 5.62 29.80
C SER A 789 37.93 4.62 30.55
N ALA A 790 37.72 3.32 30.38
CA ALA A 790 38.56 2.28 30.94
C ALA A 790 40.05 2.47 30.61
N ILE A 791 40.37 2.97 29.40
CA ILE A 791 41.74 3.23 28.96
C ILE A 791 42.45 4.35 29.74
N THR A 792 41.72 5.16 30.50
CA THR A 792 42.27 6.27 31.28
C THR A 792 42.56 5.89 32.74
N LYS A 793 42.10 4.71 33.17
CA LYS A 793 42.21 4.24 34.55
C LYS A 793 43.65 3.77 34.86
N PRO A 794 44.05 3.63 36.14
CA PRO A 794 45.37 3.10 36.48
C PRO A 794 45.65 1.75 35.83
N TRP A 795 46.92 1.49 35.51
CA TRP A 795 47.35 0.32 34.71
C TRP A 795 46.76 -1.02 35.18
N GLU A 796 46.76 -1.28 36.49
CA GLU A 796 46.22 -2.54 37.03
C GLU A 796 44.73 -2.73 36.70
N VAL A 797 43.95 -1.65 36.76
CA VAL A 797 42.52 -1.67 36.40
C VAL A 797 42.37 -1.86 34.90
N GLN A 798 43.12 -1.10 34.10
CA GLN A 798 43.00 -1.18 32.66
C GLN A 798 43.43 -2.55 32.10
N LYS A 799 44.43 -3.17 32.72
CA LYS A 799 44.87 -4.52 32.35
C LYS A 799 43.78 -5.56 32.59
N GLU A 800 43.08 -5.50 33.73
CA GLU A 800 41.95 -6.40 34.01
C GLU A 800 40.78 -6.16 33.06
N VAL A 801 40.42 -4.90 32.81
CA VAL A 801 39.33 -4.55 31.89
C VAL A 801 39.63 -5.00 30.46
N ALA A 802 40.84 -4.78 29.96
CA ALA A 802 41.24 -5.25 28.64
C ALA A 802 41.11 -6.77 28.50
N GLN A 803 41.42 -7.55 29.55
CA GLN A 803 41.23 -9.00 29.55
C GLN A 803 39.75 -9.40 29.43
N LEU A 804 38.83 -8.65 30.06
CA LEU A 804 37.40 -8.88 29.93
C LEU A 804 36.90 -8.59 28.52
N ILE A 805 37.32 -7.47 27.93
CA ILE A 805 36.97 -7.07 26.55
C ILE A 805 37.45 -8.13 25.55
N PHE A 806 38.73 -8.51 25.62
CA PHE A 806 39.28 -9.55 24.74
C PHE A 806 38.58 -10.89 24.95
N GLY A 807 38.27 -11.24 26.21
CA GLY A 807 37.51 -12.44 26.54
C GLY A 807 36.16 -12.49 25.82
N GLU A 808 35.45 -11.37 25.75
CA GLU A 808 34.18 -11.26 25.04
C GLU A 808 34.35 -11.36 23.51
N PHE A 809 35.33 -10.66 22.94
CA PHE A 809 35.64 -10.74 21.51
C PHE A 809 36.01 -12.16 21.07
N PHE A 810 36.72 -12.92 21.91
CA PHE A 810 37.02 -14.31 21.61
C PHE A 810 35.77 -15.21 21.67
N GLU A 811 34.86 -14.97 22.62
CA GLU A 811 33.60 -15.70 22.66
C GLU A 811 32.76 -15.43 21.40
N GLN A 812 32.72 -14.18 20.90
CA GLN A 812 32.12 -13.87 19.61
C GLN A 812 32.84 -14.55 18.44
N GLY A 813 34.18 -14.48 18.37
CA GLY A 813 34.95 -15.14 17.31
C GLY A 813 34.74 -16.65 17.25
N ASP A 814 34.63 -17.30 18.41
CA ASP A 814 34.30 -18.72 18.49
C ASP A 814 32.89 -19.01 17.93
N LEU A 815 31.91 -18.15 18.22
CA LEU A 815 30.55 -18.25 17.68
C LEU A 815 30.54 -18.05 16.15
N GLU A 816 31.26 -17.06 15.63
CA GLU A 816 31.35 -16.80 14.19
C GLU A 816 31.97 -17.99 13.44
N ARG A 817 33.02 -18.59 14.02
CA ARG A 817 33.66 -19.79 13.47
C ARG A 817 32.70 -20.98 13.46
N GLN A 818 31.91 -21.16 14.52
CA GLN A 818 30.98 -22.30 14.64
C GLN A 818 29.73 -22.15 13.77
N GLN A 819 29.14 -20.95 13.71
CA GLN A 819 27.86 -20.72 13.05
C GLN A 819 28.00 -20.41 11.56
N PHE A 820 29.04 -19.66 11.17
CA PHE A 820 29.22 -19.18 9.79
C PHE A 820 30.39 -19.82 9.06
N ASN A 821 31.18 -20.68 9.73
CA ASN A 821 32.39 -21.30 9.18
C ASN A 821 33.36 -20.27 8.56
N LYS A 822 33.46 -19.09 9.18
CA LYS A 822 34.38 -18.01 8.80
C LYS A 822 35.55 -17.96 9.75
N THR A 823 36.71 -17.54 9.23
CA THR A 823 37.85 -17.19 10.07
C THR A 823 37.55 -15.85 10.74
N PRO A 824 37.51 -15.77 12.08
CA PRO A 824 37.28 -14.51 12.78
C PRO A 824 38.39 -13.51 12.49
N GLU A 825 38.08 -12.23 12.62
CA GLU A 825 39.09 -11.17 12.55
C GLU A 825 40.18 -11.36 13.61
N ASP A 826 41.37 -10.81 13.34
CA ASP A 826 42.54 -10.99 14.21
C ASP A 826 42.30 -10.56 15.66
N MET A 827 41.44 -9.54 15.87
CA MET A 827 41.03 -9.06 17.20
C MET A 827 40.20 -10.09 17.98
N MET A 828 39.44 -10.93 17.27
CA MET A 828 38.52 -11.92 17.82
C MET A 828 39.12 -13.34 17.76
N ASN A 829 40.37 -13.49 17.32
CA ASN A 829 41.00 -14.79 17.13
C ASN A 829 41.94 -15.14 18.28
N ARG A 830 41.57 -16.18 19.06
CA ARG A 830 42.37 -16.72 20.18
C ARG A 830 43.76 -17.23 19.78
N GLU A 831 44.01 -17.49 18.51
CA GLU A 831 45.31 -17.96 18.02
C GLU A 831 46.31 -16.80 17.81
N LYS A 832 45.82 -15.55 17.79
CA LYS A 832 46.60 -14.35 17.50
C LYS A 832 46.80 -13.44 18.73
N LEU A 833 46.83 -14.02 19.94
CA LEU A 833 47.00 -13.28 21.21
C LEU A 833 48.22 -12.34 21.23
N HIS A 834 49.33 -12.74 20.58
CA HIS A 834 50.56 -11.95 20.52
C HIS A 834 50.41 -10.62 19.76
N LEU A 835 49.35 -10.44 18.97
CA LEU A 835 49.07 -9.19 18.24
C LEU A 835 48.22 -8.20 19.04
N LEU A 836 47.53 -8.63 20.10
CA LEU A 836 46.60 -7.79 20.85
C LEU A 836 47.24 -6.52 21.42
N PRO A 837 48.45 -6.56 22.04
CA PRO A 837 49.06 -5.33 22.55
C PRO A 837 49.25 -4.28 21.46
N LYS A 838 49.67 -4.70 20.26
CA LYS A 838 49.83 -3.82 19.10
C LYS A 838 48.48 -3.27 18.61
N MET A 839 47.45 -4.11 18.57
CA MET A 839 46.09 -3.67 18.19
C MET A 839 45.51 -2.69 19.20
N GLN A 840 45.77 -2.90 20.49
CA GLN A 840 45.36 -1.99 21.55
C GLN A 840 46.03 -0.63 21.39
N VAL A 841 47.34 -0.56 21.11
CA VAL A 841 48.00 0.72 20.80
C VAL A 841 47.33 1.42 19.62
N GLY A 842 46.99 0.68 18.55
CA GLY A 842 46.27 1.23 17.40
C GLY A 842 44.88 1.77 17.74
N PHE A 843 44.12 1.06 18.59
CA PHE A 843 42.83 1.52 19.11
C PHE A 843 42.97 2.82 19.91
N VAL A 844 43.96 2.87 20.79
CA VAL A 844 44.24 4.06 21.61
C VAL A 844 44.60 5.27 20.74
N ASP A 845 45.48 5.08 19.75
CA ASP A 845 45.92 6.15 18.85
C ASP A 845 44.79 6.66 17.92
N SER A 846 43.92 5.77 17.46
CA SER A 846 42.89 6.12 16.48
C SER A 846 41.61 6.67 17.10
N ILE A 847 41.21 6.17 18.28
CA ILE A 847 39.89 6.42 18.87
C ILE A 847 40.02 7.24 20.16
N CYS A 848 40.77 6.74 21.15
CA CYS A 848 40.79 7.30 22.51
C CYS A 848 41.60 8.60 22.60
N MET A 849 42.83 8.61 22.08
CA MET A 849 43.73 9.76 22.18
C MET A 849 43.12 11.05 21.61
N PRO A 850 42.56 11.06 20.39
CA PRO A 850 42.01 12.28 19.79
C PRO A 850 40.87 12.91 20.60
N VAL A 851 39.96 12.11 21.16
CA VAL A 851 38.83 12.64 21.93
C VAL A 851 39.29 13.24 23.26
N TYR A 852 40.24 12.61 23.96
CA TYR A 852 40.78 13.18 25.21
C TYR A 852 41.67 14.40 24.97
N GLU A 853 42.37 14.48 23.83
CA GLU A 853 43.09 15.70 23.44
C GLU A 853 42.14 16.86 23.18
N ALA A 854 41.04 16.63 22.46
CA ALA A 854 40.02 17.64 22.25
C ALA A 854 39.35 18.07 23.57
N LEU A 855 38.96 17.12 24.42
CA LEU A 855 38.35 17.45 25.73
C LEU A 855 39.31 18.20 26.67
N ALA A 856 40.61 17.88 26.66
CA ALA A 856 41.61 18.60 27.44
C ALA A 856 41.87 20.03 26.91
N LYS A 857 41.69 20.26 25.60
CA LYS A 857 41.73 21.61 25.00
C LYS A 857 40.50 22.43 25.41
N THR A 858 39.30 21.84 25.37
CA THR A 858 38.06 22.50 25.79
C THR A 858 38.02 22.81 27.29
N SER A 859 38.56 21.91 28.12
CA SER A 859 38.70 22.15 29.55
C SER A 859 39.99 21.56 30.09
N GLU A 860 40.88 22.41 30.60
CA GLU A 860 42.14 21.98 31.21
C GLU A 860 41.92 20.99 32.37
N LYS A 861 40.75 21.01 33.01
CA LYS A 861 40.38 20.08 34.08
C LYS A 861 40.19 18.64 33.61
N CYS A 862 40.10 18.39 32.30
CA CYS A 862 40.03 17.06 31.70
C CYS A 862 41.42 16.46 31.38
N THR A 863 42.51 17.21 31.56
CA THR A 863 43.89 16.76 31.33
C THR A 863 44.26 15.44 32.04
N PRO A 864 43.78 15.13 33.26
CA PRO A 864 44.08 13.84 33.89
C PRO A 864 43.66 12.62 33.06
N LEU A 865 42.53 12.68 32.34
CA LEU A 865 42.07 11.61 31.46
C LEU A 865 43.04 11.38 30.29
N LEU A 866 43.51 12.48 29.68
CA LEU A 866 44.52 12.44 28.62
C LEU A 866 45.85 11.86 29.13
N SER A 867 46.28 12.28 30.32
CA SER A 867 47.50 11.75 30.96
C SER A 867 47.40 10.24 31.22
N GLY A 868 46.27 9.78 31.77
CA GLY A 868 46.03 8.34 31.98
C GLY A 868 46.05 7.55 30.68
N CYS A 869 45.41 8.09 29.64
CA CYS A 869 45.41 7.48 28.30
C CYS A 869 46.83 7.35 27.72
N LYS A 870 47.65 8.41 27.82
CA LYS A 870 49.06 8.41 27.37
C LYS A 870 49.91 7.39 28.12
N GLN A 871 49.79 7.33 29.45
CA GLN A 871 50.54 6.37 30.26
C GLN A 871 50.20 4.92 29.90
N ASN A 872 48.92 4.59 29.76
CA ASN A 872 48.50 3.25 29.38
C ASN A 872 48.89 2.89 27.95
N ARG A 873 48.89 3.85 27.03
CA ARG A 873 49.42 3.67 25.67
C ARG A 873 50.88 3.24 25.71
N ASP A 874 51.70 3.91 26.51
CA ASP A 874 53.13 3.61 26.62
C ASP A 874 53.35 2.21 27.22
N HIS A 875 52.60 1.83 28.26
CA HIS A 875 52.62 0.46 28.78
C HIS A 875 52.22 -0.59 27.73
N TRP A 876 51.16 -0.36 26.95
CA TRP A 876 50.77 -1.27 25.88
C TRP A 876 51.84 -1.36 24.77
N LYS A 877 52.54 -0.26 24.50
CA LYS A 877 53.63 -0.21 23.53
C LYS A 877 54.85 -1.01 24.00
N GLU A 878 55.22 -0.88 25.27
CA GLU A 878 56.29 -1.68 25.89
C GLU A 878 55.97 -3.19 25.75
N ILE A 879 54.75 -3.60 26.10
CA ILE A 879 54.32 -5.00 25.98
C ILE A 879 54.32 -5.46 24.51
N ALA A 880 53.93 -4.60 23.57
CA ALA A 880 53.95 -4.91 22.15
C ALA A 880 55.38 -5.07 21.58
N GLU A 881 56.36 -4.36 22.14
CA GLU A 881 57.78 -4.47 21.79
C GLU A 881 58.40 -5.75 22.39
N ASP A 882 58.08 -6.07 23.64
CA ASP A 882 58.51 -7.31 24.30
C ASP A 882 57.98 -8.57 23.60
N CYS A 883 56.74 -8.54 23.10
CA CYS A 883 56.16 -9.66 22.35
C CYS A 883 56.85 -9.95 21.01
N LYS A 884 57.66 -9.02 20.47
CA LYS A 884 58.45 -9.23 19.23
C LYS A 884 59.77 -9.97 19.46
N GLN A 885 60.25 -10.08 20.69
CA GLN A 885 61.58 -10.63 21.00
C GLN A 885 61.70 -12.15 21.35
N PRO A 886 60.70 -13.04 21.20
CA PRO A 886 60.97 -14.48 21.33
C PRO A 886 61.27 -15.08 19.94
N GLY A 887 62.51 -14.98 19.45
CA GLY A 887 62.87 -15.60 18.16
C GLY A 887 64.29 -15.48 17.60
N THR A 888 65.24 -14.79 18.24
CA THR A 888 66.63 -14.66 17.74
C THR A 888 67.62 -15.53 18.53
N GLU A 889 67.29 -16.81 18.75
CA GLU A 889 68.26 -17.82 19.18
C GLU A 889 68.02 -19.13 18.42
N THR A 890 68.29 -19.14 17.12
CA THR A 890 68.91 -20.25 16.35
C THR A 890 68.68 -20.05 14.84
N LYS A 891 69.63 -19.38 14.17
CA LYS A 891 70.09 -19.66 12.79
C LYS A 891 71.01 -18.54 12.28
N GLU A 892 72.07 -18.23 13.01
CA GLU A 892 73.27 -17.62 12.42
C GLU A 892 74.30 -18.72 12.21
N LYS A 893 74.19 -19.42 11.06
CA LYS A 893 75.30 -20.11 10.38
C LYS A 893 74.81 -20.62 9.03
N ALA A 894 75.47 -20.11 7.99
CA ALA A 894 75.23 -20.26 6.55
C ALA A 894 74.34 -19.15 5.99
N SER A 895 74.78 -18.26 5.12
CA SER A 895 76.03 -18.18 4.37
C SER A 895 76.28 -16.71 3.99
N SER A 896 77.52 -16.28 4.21
CA SER A 896 78.16 -15.22 3.44
C SER A 896 78.01 -15.50 1.94
N ASP A 897 77.65 -14.48 1.17
CA ASP A 897 78.42 -14.06 -0.02
C ASP A 897 77.80 -12.77 -0.63
N GLU A 898 78.66 -11.74 -0.70
CA GLU A 898 78.68 -10.59 -1.62
C GLU A 898 77.49 -9.60 -1.66
N LYS A 899 77.63 -8.30 -1.94
CA LYS A 899 78.63 -7.21 -1.75
C LYS A 899 77.91 -5.96 -2.28
N ASP A 900 77.92 -4.87 -1.51
CA ASP A 900 77.71 -3.44 -1.83
C ASP A 900 77.06 -3.02 -3.17
N ILE A 901 76.01 -2.19 -3.12
CA ILE A 901 76.04 -0.74 -3.43
C ILE A 901 74.61 -0.12 -3.49
N ASP A 902 74.47 0.97 -2.74
CA ASP A 902 73.60 2.17 -2.82
C ASP A 902 72.09 2.23 -2.53
N GLU A 903 71.79 3.42 -2.01
CA GLU A 903 70.56 3.99 -1.47
C GLU A 903 69.37 4.10 -2.45
N SER A 904 68.20 4.30 -1.83
CA SER A 904 66.90 4.69 -2.39
C SER A 904 66.05 3.54 -2.95
N GLU A 905 64.96 3.22 -2.24
CA GLU A 905 63.63 3.11 -2.85
C GLU A 905 62.56 2.90 -1.77
N ALA A 906 61.73 3.93 -1.63
CA ALA A 906 60.39 3.81 -1.09
C ALA A 906 59.50 3.18 -2.16
N LEU A 907 58.65 2.23 -1.72
CA LEU A 907 57.44 1.71 -2.38
C LEU A 907 57.70 0.82 -3.62
N PRO A 908 56.90 -0.25 -3.85
CA PRO A 908 55.61 -0.01 -4.50
C PRO A 908 54.46 -0.92 -4.05
N ALA A 909 53.27 -0.33 -4.10
CA ALA A 909 52.02 -1.03 -4.32
C ALA A 909 52.06 -1.74 -5.69
N SER A 910 51.63 -3.00 -5.74
CA SER A 910 51.39 -3.71 -7.00
C SER A 910 49.90 -3.98 -7.20
N ALA A 911 49.41 -3.39 -8.28
CA ALA A 911 48.06 -3.51 -8.83
C ALA A 911 47.80 -4.90 -9.45
N PRO A 912 46.53 -5.27 -9.69
CA PRO A 912 46.16 -6.51 -10.36
C PRO A 912 46.20 -6.40 -11.89
N VAL A 913 46.56 -7.53 -12.50
CA VAL A 913 46.62 -7.81 -13.95
C VAL A 913 45.22 -7.81 -14.57
N GLN A 914 45.01 -7.09 -15.68
CA GLN A 914 43.89 -7.29 -16.60
C GLN A 914 44.26 -8.27 -17.73
N PRO A 915 43.29 -9.04 -18.26
CA PRO A 915 43.48 -9.87 -19.44
C PRO A 915 43.12 -9.11 -20.73
N SER A 916 43.98 -9.24 -21.75
CA SER A 916 43.73 -8.78 -23.12
C SER A 916 43.06 -9.88 -23.96
N ASN A 917 41.98 -9.53 -24.68
CA ASN A 917 41.36 -10.37 -25.71
C ASN A 917 42.10 -10.28 -27.06
N LYS A 918 42.31 -11.44 -27.70
CA LYS A 918 42.24 -11.83 -29.13
C LYS A 918 42.96 -13.19 -29.25
N ASP A 919 42.39 -14.26 -29.79
CA ASP A 919 41.58 -14.46 -31.01
C ASP A 919 40.31 -15.29 -30.80
#